data_AF-A0A260Z227-F1
#
_entry.id   AF-A0A260Z227-F1
#
_cell.length_a   1.000
_cell.length_b   1.000
_cell.length_c   1.000
_cell.angle_alpha   90.00
_cell.angle_beta   90.00
_cell.angle_gamma   90.00
#
_symmetry.space_group_name_H-M   'P 1'
#
loop_
_entity.id
_entity.type
_entity.pdbx_description
1 polymer ?
#
loop_
_entity_poly.entity_id
_entity_poly.type
_entity_poly.pdbx_seq_one_letter_code
_entity_poly.pdbx_strand_id
1 'polypeptide(L)'
;MQMLARITNGIYLQQGMIKGTIPPADLVSEILNLGTAKLSDIDKIKTENLKEMASKIEQVPGKLKTDKNVETIEERLVVLNSIVKTSNGVESLEKLGDDYKTEVKKLEALKTDWVTLETYAGYLQNFLVESAKLEGDIARGKIRPTFGTIASALDIFKTGNLEAYKTVTTTASLENYKPKFSSLSNFHDSVELFVDKNIKFEASDTAKMTTISGHASALASMITDVQSSKVEFELLKQILLQRTHQNTHKIFAHTSGFPNGFSDISTINADLDDKWIQKIVGGNAENLKSSFKSLGTIGNLSQIVDETIGKTSDGLDALLETLPRIAQLSSETMSGLASNLAGIQSTVQVDSITPKNYEDYKVLHGAIRSVFDQLSAIDKVIGVCEQLASPEYTGKLESVIKIITLDNDDQGPERLVQLKGDKNYQDLLTLVKSVEDSSKVLSAAVTLVDDAKTIDGKFGELNTYVDGSNKFLDMLKSLKNVESLGSVESFVKVRRSVGGMNADDIKKLSTVAGNIENAKSKLKELETAINKMKGFKSAGTDVLISLNDAKKDSDTLGSATRGIASMQQMTKDPVDMKQLIHAVGTIDSERKTSRVTLSAEEKKSLDELRRLERDINTLKSSIGQYISSVTASKSDKLSDHSDIFDKAASVNGISTDFKTAIVSIEKLANDPSSSAPDLLRKDVPIWEKLYSIGLDFAKYQTAFQSAKKSLSSLEATFSKLHRSFALTASSPSNSSESESLDDVFEIRYS
;
A
#
# COMPACT_ATOMS: atom_id res chain seq x y z
N MET A 1 -4.58 -20.80 -32.75
CA MET A 1 -4.21 -19.39 -32.98
C MET A 1 -2.85 -19.02 -32.38
N GLN A 2 -2.54 -19.35 -31.12
CA GLN A 2 -1.19 -19.14 -30.54
C GLN A 2 -0.05 -19.69 -31.40
N MET A 3 -0.18 -20.93 -31.88
CA MET A 3 0.80 -21.55 -32.80
C MET A 3 1.06 -20.67 -34.04
N LEU A 4 -0.02 -20.16 -34.64
CA LEU A 4 0.07 -19.31 -35.82
C LEU A 4 0.71 -17.95 -35.50
N ALA A 5 0.34 -17.33 -34.38
CA ALA A 5 0.95 -16.07 -33.94
C ALA A 5 2.46 -16.21 -33.70
N ARG A 6 2.91 -17.32 -33.10
CA ARG A 6 4.34 -17.61 -32.92
C ARG A 6 5.05 -17.79 -34.25
N ILE A 7 4.51 -18.59 -35.16
CA ILE A 7 5.11 -18.80 -36.50
C ILE A 7 5.21 -17.49 -37.27
N THR A 8 4.15 -16.68 -37.30
CA THR A 8 4.15 -15.37 -37.97
C THR A 8 5.16 -14.42 -37.34
N ASN A 9 5.27 -14.40 -36.01
CA ASN A 9 6.27 -13.58 -35.32
C ASN A 9 7.69 -14.08 -35.59
N GLY A 10 7.92 -15.40 -35.69
CA GLY A 10 9.18 -15.99 -36.13
C GLY A 10 9.59 -15.57 -37.54
N ILE A 11 8.65 -15.53 -38.50
CA ILE A 11 8.90 -14.99 -39.85
C ILE A 11 9.30 -13.52 -39.76
N TYR A 12 8.54 -12.71 -39.02
CA TYR A 12 8.83 -11.29 -38.84
C TYR A 12 10.21 -11.05 -38.22
N LEU A 13 10.56 -11.76 -37.16
CA LEU A 13 11.86 -11.61 -36.50
C LEU A 13 13.00 -11.99 -37.44
N GLN A 14 12.89 -13.11 -38.16
CA GLN A 14 13.89 -13.47 -39.18
C GLN A 14 14.05 -12.38 -40.23
N GLN A 15 12.94 -11.90 -40.82
CA GLN A 15 12.97 -10.82 -41.80
C GLN A 15 13.62 -9.56 -41.24
N GLY A 16 13.25 -9.16 -40.02
CA GLY A 16 13.73 -7.93 -39.40
C GLY A 16 15.19 -7.97 -38.98
N MET A 17 15.65 -9.11 -38.44
CA MET A 17 17.06 -9.32 -38.10
C MET A 17 17.95 -9.34 -39.34
N ILE A 18 17.54 -10.05 -40.40
CA ILE A 18 18.30 -10.12 -41.65
C ILE A 18 18.34 -8.78 -42.37
N LYS A 19 17.23 -8.03 -42.40
CA LYS A 19 17.18 -6.67 -42.96
C LYS A 19 17.90 -5.64 -42.07
N GLY A 20 18.20 -5.97 -40.81
CA GLY A 20 18.74 -5.05 -39.82
C GLY A 20 17.77 -3.93 -39.43
N THR A 21 16.46 -4.18 -39.50
CA THR A 21 15.41 -3.22 -39.13
C THR A 21 14.97 -3.34 -37.67
N ILE A 22 15.36 -4.41 -36.98
CA ILE A 22 15.13 -4.61 -35.55
C ILE A 22 16.43 -4.28 -34.79
N PRO A 23 16.42 -3.29 -33.87
CA PRO A 23 17.57 -3.04 -33.01
C PRO A 23 17.87 -4.25 -32.11
N PRO A 24 19.11 -4.80 -32.12
CA PRO A 24 19.44 -5.99 -31.34
C PRO A 24 19.16 -5.86 -29.84
N ALA A 25 19.58 -4.75 -29.22
CA ALA A 25 19.37 -4.52 -27.79
C ALA A 25 17.88 -4.48 -27.38
N ASP A 26 17.03 -3.90 -28.22
CA ASP A 26 15.58 -3.83 -27.97
C ASP A 26 14.96 -5.23 -28.04
N LEU A 27 15.38 -6.04 -29.02
CA LEU A 27 14.92 -7.42 -29.14
C LEU A 27 15.34 -8.28 -27.95
N VAL A 28 16.59 -8.14 -27.46
CA VAL A 28 17.04 -8.85 -26.25
C VAL A 28 16.20 -8.47 -25.04
N SER A 29 15.93 -7.18 -24.84
CA SER A 29 15.11 -6.69 -23.72
C SER A 29 13.69 -7.26 -23.73
N GLU A 30 13.08 -7.38 -24.91
CA GLU A 30 11.77 -7.98 -25.07
C GLU A 30 11.78 -9.50 -24.85
N ILE A 31 12.71 -10.23 -25.48
CA ILE A 31 12.78 -11.70 -25.39
C ILE A 31 13.05 -12.19 -23.95
N LEU A 32 13.82 -11.42 -23.17
CA LEU A 32 14.16 -11.71 -21.78
C LEU A 32 13.23 -11.04 -20.76
N ASN A 33 12.19 -10.32 -21.20
CA ASN A 33 11.23 -9.62 -20.34
C ASN A 33 11.88 -8.65 -19.32
N LEU A 34 12.89 -7.89 -19.72
CA LEU A 34 13.64 -6.99 -18.82
C LEU A 34 12.88 -5.71 -18.41
N GLY A 35 11.60 -5.59 -18.77
CA GLY A 35 10.83 -4.38 -18.46
C GLY A 35 11.45 -3.13 -19.10
N THR A 36 11.45 -2.00 -18.40
CA THR A 36 12.06 -0.77 -18.92
C THR A 36 13.59 -0.75 -18.80
N ALA A 37 14.21 -1.78 -18.23
CA ALA A 37 15.67 -1.85 -18.10
C ALA A 37 16.32 -2.10 -19.46
N LYS A 38 17.34 -1.31 -19.77
CA LYS A 38 18.16 -1.47 -20.97
C LYS A 38 19.37 -2.36 -20.65
N LEU A 39 19.95 -2.98 -21.68
CA LEU A 39 21.19 -3.73 -21.54
C LEU A 39 22.32 -2.89 -20.95
N SER A 40 22.39 -1.61 -21.33
CA SER A 40 23.37 -0.66 -20.79
C SER A 40 23.12 -0.30 -19.32
N ASP A 41 21.91 -0.49 -18.79
CA ASP A 41 21.64 -0.33 -17.36
C ASP A 41 22.20 -1.53 -16.60
N ILE A 42 22.00 -2.75 -17.13
CA ILE A 42 22.55 -4.00 -16.56
C ILE A 42 24.08 -3.96 -16.54
N ASP A 43 24.71 -3.54 -17.63
CA ASP A 43 26.16 -3.43 -17.74
C ASP A 43 26.77 -2.51 -16.66
N LYS A 44 26.06 -1.43 -16.33
CA LYS A 44 26.46 -0.45 -15.30
C LYS A 44 26.25 -0.92 -13.87
N ILE A 45 25.54 -2.01 -13.62
CA ILE A 45 25.35 -2.54 -12.25
C ILE A 45 26.74 -2.93 -11.71
N LYS A 46 27.17 -2.22 -10.66
CA LYS A 46 28.40 -2.55 -9.92
C LYS A 46 28.10 -3.68 -8.96
N THR A 47 28.19 -4.91 -9.44
CA THR A 47 27.84 -6.12 -8.68
C THR A 47 28.72 -6.31 -7.45
N GLU A 48 29.97 -5.83 -7.49
CA GLU A 48 30.87 -5.83 -6.32
C GLU A 48 30.35 -4.96 -5.17
N ASN A 49 29.72 -3.80 -5.46
CA ASN A 49 29.10 -2.98 -4.42
C ASN A 49 27.96 -3.73 -3.73
N LEU A 50 27.15 -4.47 -4.49
CA LEU A 50 26.05 -5.28 -3.94
C LEU A 50 26.57 -6.45 -3.09
N LYS A 51 27.65 -7.11 -3.53
CA LYS A 51 28.30 -8.19 -2.76
C LYS A 51 28.93 -7.65 -1.47
N GLU A 52 29.58 -6.49 -1.53
CA GLU A 52 30.16 -5.82 -0.36
C GLU A 52 29.06 -5.43 0.64
N MET A 53 28.00 -4.79 0.14
CA MET A 53 26.81 -4.45 0.95
C MET A 53 26.23 -5.70 1.63
N ALA A 54 25.99 -6.78 0.87
CA ALA A 54 25.46 -8.02 1.42
C ALA A 54 26.36 -8.62 2.51
N SER A 55 27.69 -8.65 2.29
CA SER A 55 28.67 -9.14 3.26
C SER A 55 28.67 -8.33 4.57
N LYS A 56 28.56 -7.00 4.48
CA LYS A 56 28.47 -6.13 5.66
C LYS A 56 27.16 -6.33 6.41
N ILE A 57 26.05 -6.46 5.69
CA ILE A 57 24.71 -6.65 6.24
C ILE A 57 24.55 -8.03 6.89
N GLU A 58 25.16 -9.07 6.33
CA GLU A 58 25.07 -10.46 6.83
C GLU A 58 25.41 -10.58 8.33
N GLN A 59 26.35 -9.76 8.80
CA GLN A 59 26.82 -9.79 10.19
C GLN A 59 25.91 -9.05 11.15
N VAL A 60 25.01 -8.19 10.66
CA VAL A 60 24.17 -7.30 11.49
C VAL A 60 23.12 -8.08 12.28
N PRO A 61 22.32 -9.02 11.70
CA PRO A 61 21.33 -9.76 12.47
C PRO A 61 21.90 -10.43 13.72
N GLY A 62 23.10 -11.02 13.62
CA GLY A 62 23.79 -11.62 14.75
C GLY A 62 24.16 -10.63 15.86
N LYS A 63 24.47 -9.38 15.50
CA LYS A 63 24.79 -8.29 16.45
C LYS A 63 23.56 -7.70 17.13
N LEU A 64 22.35 -7.94 16.61
CA LEU A 64 21.10 -7.36 17.10
C LEU A 64 20.25 -8.32 17.95
N LYS A 65 20.79 -9.51 18.27
CA LYS A 65 20.10 -10.51 19.10
C LYS A 65 19.89 -9.99 20.52
N THR A 66 18.68 -10.13 21.04
CA THR A 66 18.29 -9.61 22.35
C THR A 66 17.71 -10.68 23.26
N ASP A 67 17.83 -10.44 24.57
CA ASP A 67 17.03 -11.10 25.59
C ASP A 67 15.88 -10.17 26.05
N LYS A 68 15.04 -10.68 26.96
CA LYS A 68 13.93 -9.91 27.54
C LYS A 68 14.37 -8.63 28.28
N ASN A 69 15.62 -8.59 28.75
CA ASN A 69 16.13 -7.45 29.51
C ASN A 69 16.41 -6.26 28.60
N VAL A 70 16.94 -6.50 27.38
CA VAL A 70 17.12 -5.43 26.38
C VAL A 70 15.76 -4.91 25.89
N GLU A 71 14.79 -5.79 25.65
CA GLU A 71 13.43 -5.39 25.25
C GLU A 71 12.76 -4.48 26.29
N THR A 72 12.95 -4.77 27.58
CA THR A 72 12.43 -3.93 28.68
C THR A 72 12.98 -2.50 28.61
N ILE A 73 14.27 -2.34 28.27
CA ILE A 73 14.89 -1.02 28.14
C ILE A 73 14.38 -0.28 26.89
N GLU A 74 14.19 -0.99 25.78
CA GLU A 74 13.58 -0.43 24.57
C GLU A 74 12.18 0.12 24.85
N GLU A 75 11.35 -0.64 25.57
CA GLU A 75 10.00 -0.21 25.97
C GLU A 75 10.05 1.02 26.88
N ARG A 76 10.98 1.07 27.84
CA ARG A 76 11.18 2.26 28.70
C ARG A 76 11.56 3.48 27.87
N LEU A 77 12.42 3.34 26.86
CA LEU A 77 12.79 4.46 25.98
C LEU A 77 11.62 4.94 25.13
N VAL A 78 10.79 4.01 24.62
CA VAL A 78 9.55 4.36 23.90
C VAL A 78 8.61 5.15 24.80
N VAL A 79 8.37 4.68 26.03
CA VAL A 79 7.54 5.41 27.00
C VAL A 79 8.16 6.77 27.34
N LEU A 80 9.48 6.87 27.45
CA LEU A 80 10.17 8.13 27.71
C LEU A 80 9.93 9.15 26.58
N ASN A 81 9.96 8.71 25.33
CA ASN A 81 9.57 9.53 24.19
C ASN A 81 8.10 9.97 24.27
N SER A 82 7.20 9.08 24.71
CA SER A 82 5.79 9.43 24.95
C SER A 82 5.64 10.50 26.04
N ILE A 83 6.38 10.39 27.15
CA ILE A 83 6.38 11.38 28.24
C ILE A 83 6.81 12.76 27.72
N VAL A 84 7.88 12.83 26.91
CA VAL A 84 8.31 14.10 26.29
C VAL A 84 7.23 14.65 25.36
N LYS A 85 6.59 13.82 24.54
CA LYS A 85 5.49 14.24 23.65
C LYS A 85 4.27 14.74 24.44
N THR A 86 3.87 14.04 25.51
CA THR A 86 2.75 14.42 26.39
C THR A 86 2.96 15.77 27.05
N SER A 87 4.22 16.14 27.35
CA SER A 87 4.52 17.44 27.94
C SER A 87 4.17 18.62 27.02
N ASN A 88 3.96 18.37 25.73
CA ASN A 88 3.65 19.36 24.71
C ASN A 88 4.61 20.56 24.73
N GLY A 89 5.88 20.31 25.04
CA GLY A 89 6.93 21.33 25.03
C GLY A 89 6.90 22.31 26.21
N VAL A 90 6.20 21.99 27.30
CA VAL A 90 6.18 22.81 28.52
C VAL A 90 7.59 22.94 29.12
N GLU A 91 8.10 24.17 29.20
CA GLU A 91 9.44 24.49 29.72
C GLU A 91 9.41 25.18 31.09
N SER A 92 8.27 25.71 31.49
CA SER A 92 8.06 26.34 32.79
C SER A 92 6.61 26.17 33.21
N LEU A 93 6.38 26.22 34.53
CA LEU A 93 5.05 26.18 35.11
C LEU A 93 4.73 27.53 35.74
N GLU A 94 3.51 27.98 35.49
CA GLU A 94 2.94 29.13 36.17
C GLU A 94 1.90 28.68 37.19
N LYS A 95 1.90 29.32 38.34
CA LYS A 95 0.89 29.10 39.38
C LYS A 95 -0.43 29.75 38.94
N LEU A 96 -1.54 29.07 39.25
CA LEU A 96 -2.87 29.71 39.24
C LEU A 96 -2.90 30.66 40.44
N GLY A 97 -3.14 31.95 40.19
CA GLY A 97 -3.07 32.99 41.24
C GLY A 97 -4.31 33.05 42.13
N ASP A 98 -4.28 33.94 43.12
CA ASP A 98 -5.41 34.15 44.06
C ASP A 98 -6.70 34.59 43.35
N ASP A 99 -6.58 35.25 42.20
CA ASP A 99 -7.72 35.61 41.35
C ASP A 99 -8.44 34.35 40.85
N TYR A 100 -7.73 33.30 40.43
CA TYR A 100 -8.35 32.01 40.07
C TYR A 100 -9.09 31.39 41.26
N LYS A 101 -8.46 31.40 42.44
CA LYS A 101 -9.08 30.89 43.67
C LYS A 101 -10.37 31.66 44.01
N THR A 102 -10.38 32.97 43.79
CA THR A 102 -11.56 33.82 43.99
C THR A 102 -12.71 33.41 43.08
N GLU A 103 -12.43 33.04 41.83
CA GLU A 103 -13.44 32.55 40.90
C GLU A 103 -13.96 31.15 41.27
N VAL A 104 -13.08 30.26 41.72
CA VAL A 104 -13.47 28.94 42.25
C VAL A 104 -14.43 29.09 43.43
N LYS A 105 -14.18 30.05 44.34
CA LYS A 105 -15.10 30.33 45.47
C LYS A 105 -16.49 30.79 45.03
N LYS A 106 -16.60 31.44 43.87
CA LYS A 106 -17.92 31.79 43.30
C LYS A 106 -18.66 30.54 42.86
N LEU A 107 -17.97 29.57 42.25
CA LEU A 107 -18.55 28.27 41.88
C LEU A 107 -18.96 27.46 43.11
N GLU A 108 -18.13 27.45 44.15
CA GLU A 108 -18.43 26.79 45.43
C GLU A 108 -19.72 27.34 46.08
N ALA A 109 -19.95 28.65 45.96
CA ALA A 109 -21.11 29.32 46.55
C ALA A 109 -22.42 29.15 45.73
N LEU A 110 -22.38 28.47 44.58
CA LEU A 110 -23.57 28.24 43.75
C LEU A 110 -24.60 27.39 44.50
N LYS A 111 -25.86 27.80 44.37
CA LYS A 111 -27.04 27.07 44.88
C LYS A 111 -27.92 26.61 43.72
N THR A 112 -27.29 26.05 42.69
CA THR A 112 -27.94 25.60 41.47
C THR A 112 -28.40 24.15 41.63
N ASP A 113 -29.64 23.87 41.24
CA ASP A 113 -30.14 22.51 41.04
C ASP A 113 -29.78 22.06 39.62
N TRP A 114 -29.08 20.93 39.48
CA TRP A 114 -28.58 20.43 38.20
C TRP A 114 -29.52 19.43 37.51
N VAL A 115 -30.59 19.00 38.19
CA VAL A 115 -31.48 17.91 37.72
C VAL A 115 -32.02 18.19 36.31
N THR A 116 -32.43 19.43 36.00
CA THR A 116 -32.94 19.78 34.68
C THR A 116 -31.88 19.68 33.59
N LEU A 117 -30.64 20.10 33.88
CA LEU A 117 -29.53 20.01 32.93
C LEU A 117 -29.13 18.54 32.70
N GLU A 118 -28.96 17.78 33.79
CA GLU A 118 -28.60 16.35 33.74
C GLU A 118 -29.65 15.56 32.95
N THR A 119 -30.93 15.84 33.20
CA THR A 119 -32.05 15.23 32.49
C THR A 119 -31.98 15.55 31.00
N TYR A 120 -31.78 16.82 30.63
CA TYR A 120 -31.66 17.23 29.23
C TYR A 120 -30.47 16.56 28.53
N ALA A 121 -29.31 16.53 29.18
CA ALA A 121 -28.12 15.82 28.69
C ALA A 121 -28.39 14.32 28.51
N GLY A 122 -29.14 13.69 29.42
CA GLY A 122 -29.60 12.31 29.31
C GLY A 122 -30.46 12.07 28.06
N TYR A 123 -31.35 13.00 27.69
CA TYR A 123 -32.13 12.90 26.45
C TYR A 123 -31.27 13.04 25.18
N LEU A 124 -30.24 13.90 25.19
CA LEU A 124 -29.27 13.98 24.10
C LEU A 124 -28.55 12.63 23.92
N GLN A 125 -28.09 12.01 25.02
CA GLN A 125 -27.44 10.70 24.99
C GLN A 125 -28.38 9.59 24.50
N ASN A 126 -29.60 9.53 25.02
CA ASN A 126 -30.59 8.54 24.60
C ASN A 126 -30.89 8.66 23.11
N PHE A 127 -31.03 9.88 22.58
CA PHE A 127 -31.21 10.09 21.15
C PHE A 127 -30.04 9.52 20.33
N LEU A 128 -28.79 9.76 20.73
CA LEU A 128 -27.60 9.23 20.02
C LEU A 128 -27.52 7.70 20.09
N VAL A 129 -27.74 7.12 21.26
CA VAL A 129 -27.70 5.66 21.47
C VAL A 129 -28.78 4.97 20.64
N GLU A 130 -30.01 5.48 20.65
CA GLU A 130 -31.10 4.92 19.87
C GLU A 130 -30.89 5.12 18.37
N SER A 131 -30.39 6.28 17.94
CA SER A 131 -30.05 6.54 16.54
C SER A 131 -28.98 5.58 16.03
N ALA A 132 -27.96 5.26 16.84
CA ALA A 132 -26.93 4.29 16.48
C ALA A 132 -27.49 2.86 16.32
N LYS A 133 -28.48 2.46 17.14
CA LYS A 133 -29.18 1.16 16.97
C LYS A 133 -29.93 1.10 15.65
N LEU A 134 -30.50 2.23 15.21
CA LEU A 134 -31.21 2.30 13.94
C LEU A 134 -30.28 2.18 12.74
N GLU A 135 -29.03 2.66 12.83
CA GLU A 135 -28.04 2.52 11.76
C GLU A 135 -27.65 1.05 11.52
N GLY A 136 -27.64 0.22 12.57
CA GLY A 136 -27.36 -1.22 12.48
C GLY A 136 -28.55 -2.12 12.13
N ASP A 137 -28.33 -3.44 12.21
CA ASP A 137 -29.36 -4.46 12.01
C ASP A 137 -30.26 -4.54 13.26
N ILE A 138 -31.40 -3.87 13.22
CA ILE A 138 -32.39 -3.87 14.31
C ILE A 138 -33.53 -4.86 14.03
N ALA A 139 -33.87 -5.68 15.03
CA ALA A 139 -35.00 -6.60 14.95
C ALA A 139 -36.33 -5.83 14.83
N ARG A 140 -37.26 -6.30 13.99
CA ARG A 140 -38.54 -5.64 13.69
C ARG A 140 -39.31 -5.20 14.94
N GLY A 141 -39.42 -6.07 15.95
CA GLY A 141 -40.12 -5.77 17.20
C GLY A 141 -39.44 -4.74 18.11
N LYS A 142 -38.24 -4.26 17.77
CA LYS A 142 -37.50 -3.22 18.50
C LYS A 142 -37.58 -1.84 17.85
N ILE A 143 -38.04 -1.74 16.60
CA ILE A 143 -38.13 -0.47 15.87
C ILE A 143 -39.09 0.50 16.57
N ARG A 144 -40.32 0.06 16.90
CA ARG A 144 -41.31 0.93 17.54
C ARG A 144 -40.87 1.44 18.93
N PRO A 145 -40.34 0.61 19.84
CA PRO A 145 -39.76 1.09 21.10
C PRO A 145 -38.62 2.11 20.91
N THR A 146 -37.72 1.87 19.96
CA THR A 146 -36.63 2.79 19.63
C THR A 146 -37.16 4.12 19.09
N PHE A 147 -38.14 4.09 18.19
CA PHE A 147 -38.83 5.30 17.71
C PHE A 147 -39.53 6.06 18.83
N GLY A 148 -40.20 5.37 19.76
CA GLY A 148 -40.84 6.02 20.91
C GLY A 148 -39.85 6.75 21.83
N THR A 149 -38.66 6.17 22.01
CA THR A 149 -37.58 6.79 22.79
C THR A 149 -37.00 8.01 22.08
N ILE A 150 -36.78 7.92 20.76
CA ILE A 150 -36.36 9.06 19.94
C ILE A 150 -37.43 10.17 20.00
N ALA A 151 -38.71 9.85 19.79
CA ALA A 151 -39.79 10.83 19.85
C ALA A 151 -39.83 11.57 21.20
N SER A 152 -39.65 10.83 22.30
CA SER A 152 -39.57 11.43 23.64
C SER A 152 -38.41 12.42 23.78
N ALA A 153 -37.22 12.07 23.26
CA ALA A 153 -36.09 12.98 23.25
C ALA A 153 -36.35 14.23 22.40
N LEU A 154 -36.95 14.06 21.21
CA LEU A 154 -37.27 15.18 20.32
C LEU A 154 -38.29 16.15 20.94
N ASP A 155 -39.26 15.66 21.70
CA ASP A 155 -40.22 16.53 22.39
C ASP A 155 -39.57 17.32 23.54
N ILE A 156 -38.60 16.71 24.23
CA ILE A 156 -37.77 17.44 25.21
C ILE A 156 -36.90 18.49 24.52
N PHE A 157 -36.33 18.19 23.35
CA PHE A 157 -35.52 19.18 22.61
C PHE A 157 -36.32 20.43 22.23
N LYS A 158 -37.60 20.28 21.89
CA LYS A 158 -38.48 21.43 21.57
C LYS A 158 -38.77 22.33 22.77
N THR A 159 -38.86 21.74 23.96
CA THR A 159 -39.34 22.42 25.17
C THR A 159 -38.21 22.72 26.17
N GLY A 160 -36.99 22.28 25.85
CA GLY A 160 -35.80 22.48 26.67
C GLY A 160 -35.53 23.96 26.92
N ASN A 161 -35.32 24.30 28.19
CA ASN A 161 -34.92 25.63 28.60
C ASN A 161 -33.80 25.53 29.64
N LEU A 162 -32.61 25.95 29.24
CA LEU A 162 -31.41 25.93 30.08
C LEU A 162 -30.92 27.36 30.41
N GLU A 163 -31.77 28.37 30.30
CA GLU A 163 -31.41 29.79 30.54
C GLU A 163 -30.79 30.00 31.93
N ALA A 164 -31.30 29.30 32.94
CA ALA A 164 -30.82 29.39 34.32
C ALA A 164 -29.34 29.00 34.48
N TYR A 165 -28.77 28.24 33.55
CA TYR A 165 -27.39 27.75 33.59
C TYR A 165 -26.40 28.65 32.84
N LYS A 166 -26.86 29.61 32.03
CA LYS A 166 -25.99 30.56 31.30
C LYS A 166 -25.14 31.43 32.23
N THR A 167 -25.64 31.72 33.42
CA THR A 167 -24.90 32.50 34.42
C THR A 167 -23.71 31.73 35.00
N VAL A 168 -23.73 30.39 34.91
CA VAL A 168 -22.63 29.51 35.33
C VAL A 168 -21.50 29.54 34.29
N THR A 169 -21.81 29.58 33.00
CA THR A 169 -20.78 29.62 31.94
C THR A 169 -20.22 31.02 31.74
N THR A 170 -20.96 32.05 32.17
CA THR A 170 -20.54 33.47 32.11
C THR A 170 -19.80 33.98 33.35
N THR A 171 -19.34 33.10 34.27
CA THR A 171 -18.24 33.45 35.18
C THR A 171 -16.98 33.75 34.36
N ALA A 172 -16.87 35.01 33.90
CA ALA A 172 -16.06 35.50 32.78
C ALA A 172 -14.55 35.63 33.07
N SER A 173 -13.99 34.66 33.76
CA SER A 173 -12.71 34.79 34.44
C SER A 173 -11.94 33.48 34.46
N LEU A 174 -12.61 32.32 34.51
CA LEU A 174 -11.96 30.99 34.49
C LEU A 174 -11.34 30.64 33.13
N GLU A 175 -11.97 31.02 32.02
CA GLU A 175 -11.43 30.75 30.68
C GLU A 175 -10.05 31.40 30.47
N ASN A 176 -9.78 32.53 31.13
CA ASN A 176 -8.46 33.18 31.11
C ASN A 176 -7.35 32.32 31.74
N TYR A 177 -7.69 31.36 32.59
CA TYR A 177 -6.74 30.45 33.23
C TYR A 177 -6.55 29.15 32.46
N LYS A 178 -7.40 28.86 31.48
CA LYS A 178 -7.32 27.63 30.69
C LYS A 178 -5.96 27.45 30.01
N PRO A 179 -5.32 28.46 29.40
CA PRO A 179 -3.97 28.29 28.86
C PRO A 179 -2.94 27.88 29.93
N LYS A 180 -2.99 28.50 31.12
CA LYS A 180 -2.09 28.17 32.24
C LYS A 180 -2.34 26.77 32.77
N PHE A 181 -3.61 26.41 32.93
CA PHE A 181 -3.99 25.07 33.37
C PHE A 181 -3.64 24.00 32.32
N SER A 182 -3.79 24.27 31.02
CA SER A 182 -3.37 23.34 29.96
C SER A 182 -1.87 23.03 30.04
N SER A 183 -1.02 24.03 30.29
CA SER A 183 0.42 23.79 30.51
C SER A 183 0.68 22.95 31.76
N LEU A 184 0.02 23.27 32.88
CA LEU A 184 0.09 22.45 34.11
C LEU A 184 -0.41 21.02 33.88
N SER A 185 -1.46 20.85 33.09
CA SER A 185 -2.08 19.56 32.80
C SER A 185 -1.19 18.70 31.91
N ASN A 186 -0.66 19.24 30.81
CA ASN A 186 0.27 18.51 29.94
C ASN A 186 1.51 18.04 30.72
N PHE A 187 2.02 18.90 31.61
CA PHE A 187 3.09 18.54 32.52
C PHE A 187 2.67 17.45 33.51
N HIS A 188 1.51 17.59 34.16
CA HIS A 188 1.01 16.60 35.12
C HIS A 188 0.77 15.24 34.46
N ASP A 189 0.13 15.21 33.29
CA ASP A 189 -0.12 14.00 32.51
C ASP A 189 1.23 13.30 32.16
N SER A 190 2.31 14.07 31.97
CA SER A 190 3.67 13.53 31.78
C SER A 190 4.24 12.93 33.06
N VAL A 191 4.05 13.59 34.21
CA VAL A 191 4.45 13.07 35.53
C VAL A 191 3.67 11.80 35.88
N GLU A 192 2.36 11.80 35.65
CA GLU A 192 1.49 10.63 35.86
C GLU A 192 1.94 9.46 34.99
N LEU A 193 2.17 9.67 33.70
CA LEU A 193 2.66 8.61 32.82
C LEU A 193 4.02 8.04 33.29
N PHE A 194 4.90 8.89 33.81
CA PHE A 194 6.19 8.47 34.39
C PHE A 194 6.00 7.59 35.63
N VAL A 195 5.10 7.98 36.53
CA VAL A 195 4.78 7.26 37.78
C VAL A 195 4.08 5.93 37.48
N ASP A 196 3.02 5.95 36.67
CA ASP A 196 2.21 4.78 36.33
C ASP A 196 3.00 3.69 35.60
N LYS A 197 3.90 4.10 34.71
CA LYS A 197 4.80 3.18 34.00
C LYS A 197 6.05 2.83 34.79
N ASN A 198 6.22 3.40 35.99
CA ASN A 198 7.35 3.20 36.89
C ASN A 198 8.68 3.26 36.13
N ILE A 199 8.85 4.33 35.33
CA ILE A 199 10.04 4.49 34.49
C ILE A 199 11.24 4.77 35.39
N LYS A 200 12.08 3.74 35.54
CA LYS A 200 13.33 3.82 36.30
C LYS A 200 14.44 3.21 35.47
N PHE A 201 15.55 3.94 35.38
CA PHE A 201 16.81 3.42 34.89
C PHE A 201 17.73 3.29 36.09
N GLU A 202 18.25 2.10 36.35
CA GLU A 202 19.17 1.87 37.44
C GLU A 202 20.62 1.87 36.94
N ALA A 203 21.60 1.99 37.84
CA ALA A 203 23.00 1.81 37.46
C ALA A 203 23.26 0.40 36.86
N SER A 204 22.46 -0.59 37.29
CA SER A 204 22.46 -1.95 36.76
C SER A 204 21.99 -2.04 35.29
N ASP A 205 21.41 -0.97 34.72
CA ASP A 205 20.96 -0.91 33.33
C ASP A 205 22.06 -0.40 32.37
N THR A 206 23.19 0.10 32.87
CA THR A 206 24.24 0.69 32.01
C THR A 206 24.75 -0.30 30.96
N ALA A 207 24.99 -1.57 31.33
CA ALA A 207 25.42 -2.59 30.35
C ALA A 207 24.35 -2.85 29.27
N LYS A 208 23.06 -2.78 29.64
CA LYS A 208 21.94 -2.96 28.70
C LYS A 208 21.82 -1.75 27.75
N MET A 209 22.00 -0.54 28.28
CA MET A 209 22.05 0.70 27.50
C MET A 209 23.23 0.70 26.52
N THR A 210 24.41 0.24 26.94
CA THR A 210 25.56 0.06 26.04
C THR A 210 25.26 -0.94 24.93
N THR A 211 24.53 -2.01 25.23
CA THR A 211 24.11 -2.99 24.22
C THR A 211 23.18 -2.34 23.17
N ILE A 212 22.18 -1.57 23.60
CA ILE A 212 21.28 -0.83 22.71
C ILE A 212 22.04 0.23 21.89
N SER A 213 22.99 0.92 22.50
CA SER A 213 23.89 1.85 21.80
C SER A 213 24.66 1.13 20.68
N GLY A 214 25.22 -0.05 20.98
CA GLY A 214 25.85 -0.92 19.98
C GLY A 214 24.90 -1.34 18.86
N HIS A 215 23.64 -1.65 19.16
CA HIS A 215 22.62 -1.94 18.16
C HIS A 215 22.33 -0.73 17.26
N ALA A 216 22.18 0.46 17.86
CA ALA A 216 21.92 1.69 17.12
C ALA A 216 23.11 2.05 16.21
N SER A 217 24.36 1.89 16.67
CA SER A 217 25.55 2.06 15.83
C SER A 217 25.63 1.02 14.70
N ALA A 218 25.31 -0.25 14.97
CA ALA A 218 25.28 -1.29 13.96
C ALA A 218 24.25 -1.00 12.87
N LEU A 219 23.05 -0.54 13.25
CA LEU A 219 22.03 -0.10 12.31
C LEU A 219 22.43 1.15 11.55
N ALA A 220 23.08 2.13 12.18
CA ALA A 220 23.58 3.33 11.50
C ALA A 220 24.56 2.97 10.38
N SER A 221 25.53 2.09 10.66
CA SER A 221 26.47 1.59 9.67
C SER A 221 25.75 0.86 8.53
N MET A 222 24.81 -0.03 8.88
CA MET A 222 24.01 -0.78 7.91
C MET A 222 23.23 0.16 6.98
N ILE A 223 22.61 1.22 7.52
CA ILE A 223 21.88 2.24 6.74
C ILE A 223 22.82 2.88 5.71
N THR A 224 24.03 3.29 6.13
CA THR A 224 25.02 3.88 5.22
C THR A 224 25.43 2.90 4.11
N ASP A 225 25.68 1.63 4.46
CA ASP A 225 26.04 0.61 3.48
C ASP A 225 24.91 0.38 2.46
N VAL A 226 23.65 0.28 2.93
CA VAL A 226 22.48 0.16 2.05
C VAL A 226 22.31 1.38 1.15
N GLN A 227 22.43 2.59 1.71
CA GLN A 227 22.28 3.84 0.96
C GLN A 227 23.33 3.98 -0.14
N SER A 228 24.57 3.52 0.11
CA SER A 228 25.66 3.58 -0.86
C SER A 228 25.41 2.75 -2.12
N SER A 229 24.60 1.69 -2.03
CA SER A 229 24.30 0.76 -3.13
C SER A 229 22.82 0.77 -3.54
N LYS A 230 22.08 1.80 -3.13
CA LYS A 230 20.63 1.90 -3.33
C LYS A 230 20.23 1.84 -4.80
N VAL A 231 20.97 2.54 -5.66
CA VAL A 231 20.66 2.62 -7.09
C VAL A 231 20.82 1.25 -7.76
N GLU A 232 21.94 0.59 -7.50
CA GLU A 232 22.23 -0.76 -8.01
C GLU A 232 21.20 -1.77 -7.49
N PHE A 233 20.82 -1.68 -6.22
CA PHE A 233 19.85 -2.58 -5.61
C PHE A 233 18.44 -2.41 -6.20
N GLU A 234 17.97 -1.17 -6.38
CA GLU A 234 16.66 -0.91 -6.97
C GLU A 234 16.59 -1.35 -8.42
N LEU A 235 17.67 -1.15 -9.20
CA LEU A 235 17.73 -1.64 -10.57
C LEU A 235 17.70 -3.18 -10.62
N LEU A 236 18.43 -3.85 -9.72
CA LEU A 236 18.39 -5.30 -9.60
C LEU A 236 16.98 -5.80 -9.27
N LYS A 237 16.35 -5.22 -8.24
CA LYS A 237 14.97 -5.52 -7.85
C LYS A 237 14.02 -5.36 -9.02
N GLN A 238 14.14 -4.26 -9.77
CA GLN A 238 13.33 -4.02 -10.95
C GLN A 238 13.50 -5.11 -12.01
N ILE A 239 14.73 -5.52 -12.32
CA ILE A 239 15.00 -6.57 -13.32
C ILE A 239 14.35 -7.90 -12.89
N LEU A 240 14.48 -8.28 -11.62
CA LEU A 240 13.91 -9.52 -11.10
C LEU A 240 12.38 -9.51 -11.16
N LEU A 241 11.74 -8.44 -10.69
CA LEU A 241 10.27 -8.31 -10.69
C LEU A 241 9.67 -8.20 -12.09
N GLN A 242 10.35 -7.55 -13.04
CA GLN A 242 9.81 -7.42 -14.41
C GLN A 242 9.77 -8.76 -15.15
N ARG A 243 10.72 -9.65 -14.86
CA ARG A 243 10.80 -10.98 -15.49
C ARG A 243 9.68 -11.92 -15.06
N THR A 244 9.05 -11.68 -13.91
CA THR A 244 7.85 -12.41 -13.45
C THR A 244 6.54 -11.79 -13.98
N HIS A 245 6.60 -10.59 -14.57
CA HIS A 245 5.44 -9.78 -14.97
C HIS A 245 5.17 -9.79 -16.49
N GLN A 246 5.15 -10.98 -17.09
CA GLN A 246 5.22 -11.20 -18.55
C GLN A 246 4.04 -10.63 -19.38
N ASN A 247 2.83 -10.50 -18.78
CA ASN A 247 1.64 -9.99 -19.50
C ASN A 247 1.27 -8.54 -19.13
N THR A 248 2.14 -7.83 -18.43
CA THR A 248 1.86 -6.44 -18.03
C THR A 248 1.92 -5.48 -19.23
N HIS A 249 1.25 -4.33 -19.08
CA HIS A 249 1.12 -3.08 -19.87
C HIS A 249 2.11 -2.69 -21.00
N LYS A 250 3.13 -3.48 -21.31
CA LYS A 250 4.04 -3.25 -22.42
C LYS A 250 3.38 -3.56 -23.76
N ILE A 251 3.46 -2.57 -24.65
CA ILE A 251 3.35 -2.81 -26.09
C ILE A 251 4.70 -3.42 -26.51
N PHE A 252 4.68 -4.70 -26.90
CA PHE A 252 5.84 -5.39 -27.46
C PHE A 252 6.03 -4.95 -28.91
N ALA A 253 7.10 -4.23 -29.20
CA ALA A 253 7.37 -3.68 -30.53
C ALA A 253 7.75 -4.77 -31.53
N HIS A 254 8.38 -5.86 -31.06
CA HIS A 254 8.93 -6.91 -31.91
C HIS A 254 8.40 -8.31 -31.59
N THR A 255 8.07 -8.58 -30.33
CA THR A 255 7.76 -9.94 -29.84
C THR A 255 6.27 -10.13 -29.53
N SER A 256 5.38 -9.37 -30.18
CA SER A 256 3.94 -9.47 -29.94
C SER A 256 3.37 -10.90 -30.06
N GLY A 257 3.99 -11.81 -30.83
CA GLY A 257 3.58 -13.21 -30.93
C GLY A 257 4.19 -14.16 -29.89
N PHE A 258 5.11 -13.69 -29.04
CA PHE A 258 5.85 -14.49 -28.04
C PHE A 258 5.52 -14.07 -26.59
N PRO A 259 4.30 -14.35 -26.08
CA PRO A 259 3.91 -14.03 -24.71
C PRO A 259 4.86 -14.51 -23.62
N ASN A 260 5.53 -15.63 -23.83
CA ASN A 260 6.44 -16.23 -22.87
C ASN A 260 7.92 -15.89 -23.17
N GLY A 261 8.18 -14.88 -24.00
CA GLY A 261 9.52 -14.48 -24.40
C GLY A 261 10.24 -15.58 -25.18
N PHE A 262 11.51 -15.86 -24.82
CA PHE A 262 12.32 -16.83 -25.56
C PHE A 262 11.75 -18.26 -25.59
N SER A 263 10.96 -18.68 -24.61
CA SER A 263 10.44 -20.06 -24.60
C SER A 263 9.48 -20.33 -25.75
N ASP A 264 8.81 -19.29 -26.27
CA ASP A 264 7.97 -19.41 -27.45
C ASP A 264 8.78 -19.64 -28.72
N ILE A 265 10.04 -19.19 -28.79
CA ILE A 265 10.96 -19.50 -29.90
C ILE A 265 11.19 -21.00 -29.99
N SER A 266 11.50 -21.63 -28.85
CA SER A 266 11.75 -23.07 -28.77
C SER A 266 10.51 -23.92 -29.10
N THR A 267 9.32 -23.33 -29.03
CA THR A 267 8.04 -24.01 -29.31
C THR A 267 7.67 -24.02 -30.80
N ILE A 268 8.26 -23.14 -31.62
CA ILE A 268 7.91 -23.01 -33.05
C ILE A 268 8.06 -24.33 -33.81
N ASN A 269 9.11 -25.11 -33.53
CA ASN A 269 9.31 -26.39 -34.21
C ASN A 269 8.17 -27.38 -33.89
N ALA A 270 7.72 -27.44 -32.63
CA ALA A 270 6.59 -28.26 -32.23
C ALA A 270 5.27 -27.76 -32.81
N ASP A 271 5.10 -26.44 -32.93
CA ASP A 271 3.94 -25.85 -33.62
C ASP A 271 3.91 -26.28 -35.10
N LEU A 272 5.07 -26.37 -35.76
CA LEU A 272 5.18 -26.83 -37.15
C LEU A 272 4.95 -28.34 -37.32
N ASP A 273 5.02 -29.12 -36.24
CA ASP A 273 4.65 -30.55 -36.22
C ASP A 273 3.13 -30.77 -36.13
N ASP A 274 2.37 -29.75 -35.76
CA ASP A 274 0.92 -29.84 -35.70
C ASP A 274 0.30 -30.06 -37.10
N LYS A 275 -0.59 -31.06 -37.19
CA LYS A 275 -1.20 -31.46 -38.47
C LYS A 275 -1.98 -30.35 -39.14
N TRP A 276 -2.64 -29.49 -38.36
CA TRP A 276 -3.39 -28.36 -38.91
C TRP A 276 -2.41 -27.30 -39.43
N ILE A 277 -1.36 -26.97 -38.68
CA ILE A 277 -0.31 -26.05 -39.15
C ILE A 277 0.38 -26.55 -40.43
N GLN A 278 0.76 -27.82 -40.50
CA GLN A 278 1.39 -28.41 -41.71
C GLN A 278 0.55 -28.17 -42.96
N LYS A 279 -0.78 -28.26 -42.84
CA LYS A 279 -1.72 -27.99 -43.92
C LYS A 279 -1.77 -26.50 -44.28
N ILE A 280 -1.82 -25.62 -43.27
CA ILE A 280 -1.82 -24.16 -43.46
C ILE A 280 -0.57 -23.67 -44.21
N VAL A 281 0.60 -24.22 -43.88
CA VAL A 281 1.87 -23.85 -44.54
C VAL A 281 2.13 -24.61 -45.85
N GLY A 282 1.13 -25.31 -46.38
CA GLY A 282 1.20 -26.03 -47.66
C GLY A 282 2.24 -27.14 -47.70
N GLY A 283 2.43 -27.86 -46.57
CA GLY A 283 3.40 -28.94 -46.43
C GLY A 283 4.86 -28.48 -46.28
N ASN A 284 5.13 -27.18 -46.18
CA ASN A 284 6.50 -26.62 -46.10
C ASN A 284 7.03 -26.51 -44.66
N ALA A 285 6.53 -27.32 -43.73
CA ALA A 285 6.92 -27.26 -42.32
C ALA A 285 8.43 -27.47 -42.14
N GLU A 286 9.02 -28.48 -42.78
CA GLU A 286 10.46 -28.75 -42.70
C GLU A 286 11.31 -27.63 -43.31
N ASN A 287 10.86 -27.04 -44.42
CA ASN A 287 11.54 -25.89 -45.01
C ASN A 287 11.53 -24.69 -44.05
N LEU A 288 10.40 -24.43 -43.37
CA LEU A 288 10.31 -23.39 -42.34
C LEU A 288 11.19 -23.67 -41.13
N LYS A 289 11.22 -24.92 -40.62
CA LYS A 289 12.13 -25.32 -39.54
C LYS A 289 13.58 -25.04 -39.91
N SER A 290 13.97 -25.39 -41.14
CA SER A 290 15.31 -25.09 -41.66
C SER A 290 15.57 -23.59 -41.72
N SER A 291 14.62 -22.78 -42.22
CA SER A 291 14.73 -21.31 -42.24
C SER A 291 14.78 -20.68 -40.84
N PHE A 292 14.25 -21.36 -39.81
CA PHE A 292 14.25 -20.89 -38.43
C PHE A 292 15.46 -21.34 -37.61
N LYS A 293 16.41 -22.09 -38.18
CA LYS A 293 17.56 -22.63 -37.42
C LYS A 293 18.36 -21.55 -36.68
N SER A 294 18.59 -20.38 -37.29
CA SER A 294 19.25 -19.25 -36.61
C SER A 294 18.41 -18.61 -35.49
N LEU A 295 17.09 -18.56 -35.65
CA LEU A 295 16.18 -18.12 -34.58
C LEU A 295 16.22 -19.12 -33.42
N GLY A 296 16.34 -20.42 -33.71
CA GLY A 296 16.59 -21.45 -32.70
C GLY A 296 17.90 -21.21 -31.93
N THR A 297 18.99 -20.84 -32.60
CA THR A 297 20.25 -20.45 -31.95
C THR A 297 20.06 -19.25 -31.01
N ILE A 298 19.34 -18.22 -31.45
CA ILE A 298 19.00 -17.05 -30.61
C ILE A 298 18.15 -17.47 -29.41
N GLY A 299 17.18 -18.36 -29.61
CA GLY A 299 16.38 -18.95 -28.53
C GLY A 299 17.25 -19.65 -27.47
N ASN A 300 18.20 -20.47 -27.90
CA ASN A 300 19.13 -21.16 -27.00
C ASN A 300 20.04 -20.20 -26.25
N LEU A 301 20.62 -19.19 -26.92
CA LEU A 301 21.42 -18.16 -26.27
C LEU A 301 20.59 -17.36 -25.25
N SER A 302 19.34 -17.05 -25.59
CA SER A 302 18.40 -16.38 -24.67
C SER A 302 18.10 -17.23 -23.44
N GLN A 303 17.90 -18.54 -23.63
CA GLN A 303 17.73 -19.48 -22.52
C GLN A 303 18.95 -19.51 -21.61
N ILE A 304 20.16 -19.59 -22.18
CA ILE A 304 21.41 -19.59 -21.41
C ILE A 304 21.52 -18.31 -20.58
N VAL A 305 21.16 -17.16 -21.14
CA VAL A 305 21.14 -15.88 -20.40
C VAL A 305 20.09 -15.92 -19.28
N ASP A 306 18.85 -16.32 -19.58
CA ASP A 306 17.75 -16.39 -18.61
C ASP A 306 18.10 -17.29 -17.41
N GLU A 307 18.68 -18.46 -17.69
CA GLU A 307 19.17 -19.42 -16.69
C GLU A 307 20.36 -18.86 -15.89
N THR A 308 21.26 -18.11 -16.53
CA THR A 308 22.42 -17.49 -15.86
C THR A 308 21.97 -16.40 -14.89
N ILE A 309 21.01 -15.56 -15.28
CA ILE A 309 20.41 -14.57 -14.38
C ILE A 309 19.64 -15.30 -13.26
N GLY A 310 18.98 -16.42 -13.59
CA GLY A 310 18.17 -17.22 -12.67
C GLY A 310 16.75 -16.66 -12.51
N LYS A 311 15.77 -17.51 -12.20
CA LYS A 311 14.36 -17.10 -12.16
C LYS A 311 13.89 -16.45 -10.86
N THR A 312 14.68 -16.47 -9.80
CA THR A 312 14.10 -16.43 -8.46
C THR A 312 14.57 -15.23 -7.66
N SER A 313 13.64 -14.31 -7.40
CA SER A 313 13.59 -13.59 -6.13
C SER A 313 13.29 -14.55 -4.97
N ASP A 314 13.06 -15.84 -5.20
CA ASP A 314 12.73 -16.83 -4.17
C ASP A 314 13.75 -16.82 -3.02
N GLY A 315 13.25 -16.46 -1.84
CA GLY A 315 14.07 -16.31 -0.64
C GLY A 315 14.84 -14.98 -0.54
N LEU A 316 14.62 -14.05 -1.46
CA LEU A 316 15.01 -12.64 -1.36
C LEU A 316 13.83 -11.72 -1.02
N ASP A 317 12.60 -12.23 -1.01
CA ASP A 317 11.39 -11.42 -0.84
C ASP A 317 11.47 -10.51 0.40
N ALA A 318 11.84 -11.09 1.56
CA ALA A 318 12.03 -10.33 2.80
C ALA A 318 13.11 -9.23 2.70
N LEU A 319 14.15 -9.42 1.87
CA LEU A 319 15.21 -8.43 1.64
C LEU A 319 14.80 -7.35 0.65
N LEU A 320 14.11 -7.73 -0.42
CA LEU A 320 13.52 -6.82 -1.40
C LEU A 320 12.48 -5.89 -0.75
N GLU A 321 11.87 -6.32 0.34
CA GLU A 321 11.01 -5.51 1.20
C GLU A 321 11.80 -4.67 2.23
N THR A 322 12.77 -5.27 2.94
CA THR A 322 13.35 -4.61 4.11
C THR A 322 14.49 -3.63 3.79
N LEU A 323 15.32 -3.91 2.79
CA LEU A 323 16.44 -3.02 2.45
C LEU A 323 15.99 -1.63 1.97
N PRO A 324 14.94 -1.48 1.14
CA PRO A 324 14.42 -0.17 0.80
C PRO A 324 13.93 0.62 2.03
N ARG A 325 13.35 -0.05 3.03
CA ARG A 325 12.93 0.58 4.30
C ARG A 325 14.13 1.15 5.05
N ILE A 326 15.20 0.37 5.14
CA ILE A 326 16.45 0.78 5.79
C ILE A 326 17.08 1.95 5.05
N ALA A 327 17.06 1.93 3.71
CA ALA A 327 17.62 2.99 2.88
C ALA A 327 16.97 4.37 3.08
N GLN A 328 15.73 4.42 3.58
CA GLN A 328 14.99 5.67 3.83
C GLN A 328 15.27 6.27 5.22
N LEU A 329 15.91 5.52 6.11
CA LEU A 329 16.21 6.00 7.46
C LEU A 329 17.44 6.89 7.46
N SER A 330 17.57 7.71 8.51
CA SER A 330 18.76 8.53 8.75
C SER A 330 19.78 7.76 9.59
N SER A 331 20.96 7.52 9.03
CA SER A 331 22.11 6.96 9.76
C SER A 331 22.59 7.93 10.86
N GLU A 332 22.49 9.23 10.62
CA GLU A 332 22.83 10.27 11.59
C GLU A 332 21.91 10.20 12.81
N THR A 333 20.61 10.00 12.60
CA THR A 333 19.64 9.87 13.69
C THR A 333 19.92 8.63 14.55
N MET A 334 20.26 7.50 13.94
CA MET A 334 20.63 6.27 14.68
C MET A 334 21.96 6.44 15.42
N SER A 335 22.94 7.11 14.81
CA SER A 335 24.21 7.44 15.47
C SER A 335 24.01 8.42 16.63
N GLY A 336 23.12 9.40 16.46
CA GLY A 336 22.70 10.32 17.51
C GLY A 336 22.05 9.59 18.68
N LEU A 337 21.15 8.63 18.39
CA LEU A 337 20.55 7.79 19.43
C LEU A 337 21.65 7.02 20.18
N ALA A 338 22.54 6.34 19.45
CA ALA A 338 23.65 5.59 20.05
C ALA A 338 24.49 6.44 21.00
N SER A 339 24.82 7.66 20.59
CA SER A 339 25.68 8.59 21.35
C SER A 339 24.97 9.20 22.57
N ASN A 340 23.65 9.38 22.50
CA ASN A 340 22.88 10.05 23.55
C ASN A 340 22.29 9.11 24.62
N LEU A 341 22.28 7.79 24.40
CA LEU A 341 21.67 6.84 25.35
C LEU A 341 22.24 6.93 26.77
N ALA A 342 23.55 7.09 26.94
CA ALA A 342 24.15 7.28 28.26
C ALA A 342 23.65 8.57 28.95
N GLY A 343 23.53 9.65 28.18
CA GLY A 343 22.98 10.92 28.66
C GLY A 343 21.50 10.83 29.03
N ILE A 344 20.71 10.08 28.23
CA ILE A 344 19.31 9.77 28.54
C ILE A 344 19.22 9.00 29.86
N GLN A 345 20.05 7.96 30.03
CA GLN A 345 20.08 7.17 31.27
C GLN A 345 20.37 8.05 32.49
N SER A 346 21.42 8.88 32.42
CA SER A 346 21.81 9.76 33.54
C SER A 346 20.75 10.80 33.86
N THR A 347 20.04 11.29 32.84
CA THR A 347 18.96 12.29 33.00
C THR A 347 17.78 11.73 33.80
N VAL A 348 17.50 10.43 33.65
CA VAL A 348 16.36 9.77 34.32
C VAL A 348 16.76 9.10 35.65
N GLN A 349 18.06 8.90 35.90
CA GLN A 349 18.60 8.32 37.14
C GLN A 349 18.55 9.25 38.37
N VAL A 350 17.94 10.42 38.26
CA VAL A 350 17.90 11.39 39.36
C VAL A 350 16.90 10.96 40.44
N ASP A 351 17.40 10.80 41.66
CA ASP A 351 16.54 10.50 42.82
C ASP A 351 15.51 11.60 43.07
N SER A 352 14.28 11.16 43.39
CA SER A 352 13.15 12.04 43.70
C SER A 352 12.83 13.04 42.59
N ILE A 353 12.70 12.54 41.35
CA ILE A 353 12.35 13.34 40.16
C ILE A 353 10.87 13.76 40.17
N THR A 354 10.01 12.92 40.75
CA THR A 354 8.57 13.18 40.91
C THR A 354 8.34 14.24 42.00
N PRO A 355 7.43 15.20 41.78
CA PRO A 355 7.02 16.15 42.81
C PRO A 355 6.54 15.45 44.09
N LYS A 356 6.98 15.92 45.27
CA LYS A 356 6.74 15.22 46.55
C LYS A 356 5.27 15.10 46.94
N ASN A 357 4.44 16.07 46.56
CA ASN A 357 3.00 16.06 46.84
C ASN A 357 2.17 15.60 45.62
N TYR A 358 2.74 14.72 44.78
CA TYR A 358 2.08 14.22 43.57
C TYR A 358 0.66 13.69 43.83
N GLU A 359 0.46 12.86 44.84
CA GLU A 359 -0.88 12.27 45.13
C GLU A 359 -1.90 13.33 45.52
N ASP A 360 -1.51 14.29 46.36
CA ASP A 360 -2.38 15.40 46.76
C ASP A 360 -2.71 16.33 45.59
N TYR A 361 -1.71 16.60 44.74
CA TYR A 361 -1.90 17.38 43.54
C TYR A 361 -2.74 16.65 42.48
N LYS A 362 -2.62 15.33 42.35
CA LYS A 362 -3.44 14.52 41.43
C LYS A 362 -4.93 14.69 41.71
N VAL A 363 -5.31 14.70 42.99
CA VAL A 363 -6.69 14.99 43.40
C VAL A 363 -7.10 16.41 43.03
N LEU A 364 -6.24 17.41 43.30
CA LEU A 364 -6.50 18.80 42.95
C LEU A 364 -6.62 19.01 41.43
N HIS A 365 -5.69 18.46 40.65
CA HIS A 365 -5.65 18.53 39.19
C HIS A 365 -6.91 17.90 38.58
N GLY A 366 -7.32 16.73 39.06
CA GLY A 366 -8.56 16.08 38.66
C GLY A 366 -9.78 16.97 38.88
N ALA A 367 -9.88 17.62 40.04
CA ALA A 367 -10.97 18.55 40.32
C ALA A 367 -10.93 19.79 39.41
N ILE A 368 -9.75 20.40 39.19
CA ILE A 368 -9.60 21.55 38.27
C ILE A 368 -9.99 21.16 36.84
N ARG A 369 -9.51 20.01 36.35
CA ARG A 369 -9.84 19.48 35.02
C ARG A 369 -11.35 19.26 34.89
N SER A 370 -11.96 18.62 35.89
CA SER A 370 -13.40 18.39 35.95
C SER A 370 -14.21 19.68 35.88
N VAL A 371 -13.81 20.74 36.60
CA VAL A 371 -14.46 22.05 36.53
C VAL A 371 -14.41 22.63 35.11
N PHE A 372 -13.24 22.63 34.46
CA PHE A 372 -13.12 23.13 33.09
C PHE A 372 -13.94 22.31 32.08
N ASP A 373 -13.91 20.98 32.21
CA ASP A 373 -14.65 20.07 31.33
C ASP A 373 -16.16 20.25 31.49
N GLN A 374 -16.65 20.35 32.73
CA GLN A 374 -18.07 20.57 33.02
C GLN A 374 -18.54 21.95 32.55
N LEU A 375 -17.79 23.03 32.80
CA LEU A 375 -18.15 24.37 32.31
C LEU A 375 -18.23 24.42 30.79
N SER A 376 -17.26 23.81 30.10
CA SER A 376 -17.29 23.72 28.64
C SER A 376 -18.46 22.86 28.13
N ALA A 377 -18.77 21.77 28.83
CA ALA A 377 -19.89 20.92 28.48
C ALA A 377 -21.24 21.63 28.67
N ILE A 378 -21.42 22.38 29.76
CA ILE A 378 -22.62 23.16 30.04
C ILE A 378 -22.84 24.16 28.91
N ASP A 379 -21.82 24.93 28.54
CA ASP A 379 -21.90 25.96 27.50
C ASP A 379 -22.33 25.37 26.14
N LYS A 380 -21.69 24.26 25.73
CA LYS A 380 -22.01 23.56 24.50
C LYS A 380 -23.43 22.99 24.50
N VAL A 381 -23.86 22.37 25.60
CA VAL A 381 -25.21 21.79 25.72
C VAL A 381 -26.27 22.89 25.71
N ILE A 382 -26.01 24.03 26.35
CA ILE A 382 -26.89 25.21 26.26
C ILE A 382 -27.00 25.66 24.80
N GLY A 383 -25.88 25.85 24.09
CA GLY A 383 -25.90 26.29 22.70
C GLY A 383 -26.69 25.35 21.78
N VAL A 384 -26.53 24.03 21.96
CA VAL A 384 -27.34 23.04 21.22
C VAL A 384 -28.81 23.08 21.64
N CYS A 385 -29.11 23.26 22.92
CA CYS A 385 -30.49 23.40 23.40
C CYS A 385 -31.19 24.59 22.75
N GLU A 386 -30.54 25.74 22.69
CA GLU A 386 -31.07 26.95 22.04
C GLU A 386 -31.27 26.75 20.54
N GLN A 387 -30.30 26.10 19.88
CA GLN A 387 -30.39 25.81 18.46
C GLN A 387 -31.55 24.85 18.17
N LEU A 388 -31.73 23.81 18.98
CA LEU A 388 -32.84 22.85 18.86
C LEU A 388 -34.20 23.50 19.13
N ALA A 389 -34.26 24.46 20.06
CA ALA A 389 -35.46 25.24 20.36
C ALA A 389 -35.76 26.35 19.34
N SER A 390 -34.88 26.58 18.35
CA SER A 390 -35.08 27.60 17.32
C SER A 390 -36.25 27.24 16.38
N PRO A 391 -36.91 28.23 15.73
CA PRO A 391 -37.97 27.96 14.76
C PRO A 391 -37.54 27.05 13.60
N GLU A 392 -36.29 27.17 13.15
CA GLU A 392 -35.73 26.31 12.09
C GLU A 392 -35.72 24.84 12.51
N TYR A 393 -35.14 24.55 13.68
CA TYR A 393 -35.01 23.17 14.15
C TYR A 393 -36.33 22.60 14.68
N THR A 394 -37.22 23.44 15.22
CA THR A 394 -38.56 23.01 15.62
C THR A 394 -39.31 22.38 14.44
N GLY A 395 -39.24 22.98 13.25
CA GLY A 395 -39.80 22.39 12.02
C GLY A 395 -39.16 21.04 11.64
N LYS A 396 -37.84 20.91 11.81
CA LYS A 396 -37.11 19.65 11.57
C LYS A 396 -37.53 18.57 12.58
N LEU A 397 -37.63 18.90 13.87
CA LEU A 397 -38.07 18.00 14.94
C LEU A 397 -39.48 17.46 14.66
N GLU A 398 -40.42 18.33 14.27
CA GLU A 398 -41.78 17.92 13.89
C GLU A 398 -41.82 17.02 12.65
N SER A 399 -40.99 17.32 11.64
CA SER A 399 -40.85 16.48 10.44
C SER A 399 -40.40 15.08 10.81
N VAL A 400 -39.38 14.95 11.65
CA VAL A 400 -38.86 13.64 12.08
C VAL A 400 -39.86 12.89 12.94
N ILE A 401 -40.54 13.57 13.88
CA ILE A 401 -41.60 12.96 14.69
C ILE A 401 -42.71 12.37 13.82
N LYS A 402 -43.11 13.06 12.74
CA LYS A 402 -44.12 12.54 11.80
C LYS A 402 -43.67 11.27 11.09
N ILE A 403 -42.37 11.12 10.80
CA ILE A 403 -41.82 9.92 10.16
C ILE A 403 -41.82 8.73 11.13
N ILE A 404 -41.42 8.95 12.38
CA ILE A 404 -41.25 7.89 13.38
C ILE A 404 -42.54 7.54 14.15
N THR A 405 -43.61 8.30 13.95
CA THR A 405 -44.94 7.98 14.50
C THR A 405 -45.55 6.82 13.72
N LEU A 406 -45.83 5.72 14.40
CA LEU A 406 -46.37 4.49 13.81
C LEU A 406 -47.80 4.24 14.31
N ASP A 407 -48.71 3.91 13.39
CA ASP A 407 -50.08 3.47 13.72
C ASP A 407 -50.09 2.00 14.19
N ASN A 408 -49.17 1.19 13.66
CA ASN A 408 -48.97 -0.21 14.03
C ASN A 408 -47.52 -0.66 13.77
N ASP A 409 -47.15 -1.81 14.31
CA ASP A 409 -45.78 -2.34 14.24
C ASP A 409 -45.35 -2.74 12.82
N ASP A 410 -46.31 -2.96 11.90
CA ASP A 410 -46.00 -3.42 10.56
C ASP A 410 -45.32 -2.34 9.71
N GLN A 411 -45.58 -1.06 9.98
CA GLN A 411 -45.02 0.11 9.29
C GLN A 411 -43.54 0.40 9.64
N GLY A 412 -43.04 -0.17 10.75
CA GLY A 412 -41.71 0.14 11.29
C GLY A 412 -40.55 0.05 10.29
N PRO A 413 -40.40 -1.07 9.54
CA PRO A 413 -39.32 -1.22 8.57
C PRO A 413 -39.33 -0.17 7.45
N GLU A 414 -40.49 0.16 6.90
CA GLU A 414 -40.62 1.16 5.84
C GLU A 414 -40.26 2.56 6.35
N ARG A 415 -40.78 2.93 7.53
CA ARG A 415 -40.46 4.21 8.17
C ARG A 415 -39.00 4.33 8.57
N LEU A 416 -38.34 3.23 8.93
CA LEU A 416 -36.90 3.20 9.19
C LEU A 416 -36.10 3.54 7.92
N VAL A 417 -36.47 2.97 6.77
CA VAL A 417 -35.84 3.32 5.49
C VAL A 417 -36.06 4.80 5.17
N GLN A 418 -37.28 5.29 5.38
CA GLN A 418 -37.61 6.71 5.18
C GLN A 418 -36.79 7.62 6.10
N LEU A 419 -36.68 7.30 7.38
CA LEU A 419 -35.93 8.05 8.38
C LEU A 419 -34.44 8.12 8.04
N LYS A 420 -33.82 6.99 7.65
CA LYS A 420 -32.40 6.95 7.25
C LYS A 420 -32.10 7.86 6.07
N GLY A 421 -33.04 7.96 5.13
CA GLY A 421 -32.96 8.85 3.97
C GLY A 421 -33.38 10.31 4.22
N ASP A 422 -33.89 10.64 5.40
CA ASP A 422 -34.43 11.96 5.70
C ASP A 422 -33.33 12.96 6.09
N LYS A 423 -33.29 14.10 5.38
CA LYS A 423 -32.27 15.12 5.61
C LYS A 423 -32.42 15.83 6.96
N ASN A 424 -33.66 16.01 7.44
CA ASN A 424 -33.89 16.66 8.73
C ASN A 424 -33.40 15.80 9.89
N TYR A 425 -33.58 14.48 9.80
CA TYR A 425 -33.00 13.52 10.75
C TYR A 425 -31.47 13.54 10.74
N GLN A 426 -30.83 13.57 9.56
CA GLN A 426 -29.37 13.64 9.47
C GLN A 426 -28.80 14.97 10.01
N ASP A 427 -29.48 16.09 9.77
CA ASP A 427 -29.12 17.39 10.35
C ASP A 427 -29.21 17.36 11.89
N LEU A 428 -30.29 16.80 12.44
CA LEU A 428 -30.47 16.63 13.89
C LEU A 428 -29.41 15.72 14.50
N LEU A 429 -29.13 14.58 13.85
CA LEU A 429 -28.10 13.65 14.27
C LEU A 429 -26.73 14.32 14.31
N THR A 430 -26.39 15.10 13.28
CA THR A 430 -25.15 15.86 13.22
C THR A 430 -25.05 16.88 14.35
N LEU A 431 -26.11 17.65 14.59
CA LEU A 431 -26.12 18.66 15.64
C LEU A 431 -25.98 18.03 17.04
N VAL A 432 -26.81 17.04 17.38
CA VAL A 432 -26.74 16.41 18.71
C VAL A 432 -25.41 15.68 18.91
N LYS A 433 -24.88 15.06 17.86
CA LYS A 433 -23.57 14.40 17.91
C LYS A 433 -22.41 15.38 18.17
N SER A 434 -22.56 16.65 17.82
CA SER A 434 -21.54 17.68 18.12
C SER A 434 -21.31 17.89 19.62
N VAL A 435 -22.27 17.46 20.47
CA VAL A 435 -22.20 17.55 21.94
C VAL A 435 -22.27 16.18 22.61
N GLU A 436 -21.91 15.11 21.91
CA GLU A 436 -21.92 13.75 22.46
C GLU A 436 -21.08 13.64 23.73
N ASP A 437 -19.82 14.06 23.69
CA ASP A 437 -18.93 13.95 24.86
C ASP A 437 -19.38 14.87 26.00
N SER A 438 -19.82 16.09 25.67
CA SER A 438 -20.34 17.05 26.64
C SER A 438 -21.59 16.54 27.36
N SER A 439 -22.52 15.91 26.65
CA SER A 439 -23.72 15.34 27.27
C SER A 439 -23.43 14.05 28.06
N LYS A 440 -22.38 13.29 27.73
CA LYS A 440 -21.88 12.20 28.61
C LYS A 440 -21.36 12.74 29.95
N VAL A 441 -20.53 13.80 29.90
CA VAL A 441 -20.00 14.45 31.11
C VAL A 441 -21.13 14.89 32.04
N LEU A 442 -22.19 15.48 31.48
CA LEU A 442 -23.28 16.05 32.29
C LEU A 442 -24.38 15.07 32.68
N SER A 443 -24.49 13.90 32.04
CA SER A 443 -25.54 12.91 32.37
C SER A 443 -25.15 11.96 33.50
N ALA A 444 -23.88 11.91 33.89
CA ALA A 444 -23.36 11.06 34.97
C ALA A 444 -23.45 11.69 36.38
N ALA A 445 -24.13 12.84 36.50
CA ALA A 445 -24.19 13.80 37.62
C ALA A 445 -23.18 14.94 37.52
N VAL A 446 -23.64 16.17 37.76
CA VAL A 446 -22.83 17.39 37.74
C VAL A 446 -22.20 17.61 39.12
N THR A 447 -20.87 17.52 39.19
CA THR A 447 -20.07 17.63 40.43
C THR A 447 -19.41 19.00 40.60
N LEU A 448 -19.72 19.98 39.74
CA LEU A 448 -19.07 21.29 39.67
C LEU A 448 -18.84 21.97 41.04
N VAL A 449 -19.84 21.94 41.93
CA VAL A 449 -19.74 22.56 43.28
C VAL A 449 -18.81 21.78 44.20
N ASP A 450 -18.84 20.45 44.14
CA ASP A 450 -17.98 19.60 45.00
C ASP A 450 -16.53 19.60 44.52
N ASP A 451 -16.31 19.67 43.20
CA ASP A 451 -15.00 19.90 42.63
C ASP A 451 -14.46 21.28 43.03
N ALA A 452 -15.29 22.33 43.00
CA ALA A 452 -14.90 23.66 43.49
C ALA A 452 -14.49 23.67 44.97
N LYS A 453 -15.24 22.98 45.84
CA LYS A 453 -14.86 22.79 47.26
C LYS A 453 -13.52 22.07 47.40
N THR A 454 -13.30 21.03 46.59
CA THR A 454 -12.05 20.28 46.58
C THR A 454 -10.88 21.18 46.18
N ILE A 455 -11.07 22.02 45.16
CA ILE A 455 -10.06 22.99 44.72
C ILE A 455 -9.76 24.02 45.82
N ASP A 456 -10.77 24.62 46.46
CA ASP A 456 -10.54 25.62 47.52
C ASP A 456 -9.78 25.02 48.70
N GLY A 457 -10.20 23.83 49.15
CA GLY A 457 -9.62 23.12 50.28
C GLY A 457 -8.19 22.62 50.04
N LYS A 458 -7.84 22.27 48.79
CA LYS A 458 -6.51 21.78 48.41
C LYS A 458 -5.66 22.79 47.65
N PHE A 459 -6.09 24.05 47.50
CA PHE A 459 -5.40 25.02 46.64
C PHE A 459 -3.91 25.23 47.00
N GLY A 460 -3.56 25.09 48.28
CA GLY A 460 -2.16 25.17 48.75
C GLY A 460 -1.23 24.13 48.12
N GLU A 461 -1.76 22.98 47.72
CA GLU A 461 -1.00 21.90 47.08
C GLU A 461 -0.45 22.29 45.71
N LEU A 462 -1.09 23.23 45.02
CA LEU A 462 -0.61 23.74 43.73
C LEU A 462 0.79 24.38 43.87
N ASN A 463 0.99 25.18 44.91
CA ASN A 463 2.26 25.87 45.12
C ASN A 463 3.38 24.88 45.40
N THR A 464 3.13 23.94 46.31
CA THR A 464 4.06 22.86 46.64
C THR A 464 4.41 22.01 45.41
N TYR A 465 3.42 21.72 44.57
CA TYR A 465 3.63 20.92 43.35
C TYR A 465 4.47 21.66 42.32
N VAL A 466 4.13 22.92 42.01
CA VAL A 466 4.88 23.74 41.05
C VAL A 466 6.32 23.96 41.51
N ASP A 467 6.53 24.31 42.78
CA ASP A 467 7.87 24.54 43.33
C ASP A 467 8.70 23.24 43.40
N GLY A 468 8.04 22.09 43.58
CA GLY A 468 8.64 20.77 43.58
C GLY A 468 8.92 20.18 42.20
N SER A 469 8.49 20.83 41.11
CA SER A 469 8.51 20.27 39.75
C SER A 469 9.80 20.50 38.96
N ASN A 470 10.73 21.32 39.48
CA ASN A 470 11.93 21.74 38.76
C ASN A 470 12.76 20.56 38.22
N LYS A 471 12.96 19.50 39.02
CA LYS A 471 13.73 18.32 38.57
C LYS A 471 13.09 17.61 37.38
N PHE A 472 11.77 17.47 37.38
CA PHE A 472 11.04 16.83 36.28
C PHE A 472 11.03 17.73 35.04
N LEU A 473 10.89 19.05 35.21
CA LEU A 473 11.02 20.02 34.12
C LEU A 473 12.41 19.97 33.48
N ASP A 474 13.46 19.90 34.29
CA ASP A 474 14.84 19.81 33.80
C ASP A 474 15.09 18.49 33.05
N MET A 475 14.50 17.39 33.54
CA MET A 475 14.49 16.11 32.82
C MET A 475 13.81 16.24 31.45
N LEU A 476 12.60 16.80 31.39
CA LEU A 476 11.86 17.00 30.15
C LEU A 476 12.63 17.86 29.15
N LYS A 477 13.21 18.98 29.61
CA LYS A 477 14.06 19.86 28.78
C LYS A 477 15.26 19.12 28.21
N SER A 478 15.96 18.37 29.06
CA SER A 478 17.15 17.62 28.66
C SER A 478 16.81 16.57 27.61
N LEU A 479 15.71 15.84 27.79
CA LEU A 479 15.26 14.81 26.85
C LEU A 479 14.70 15.40 25.54
N LYS A 480 14.00 16.52 25.60
CA LYS A 480 13.50 17.26 24.42
C LYS A 480 14.64 17.68 23.49
N ASN A 481 15.80 18.04 24.05
CA ASN A 481 16.99 18.41 23.29
C ASN A 481 17.69 17.20 22.63
N VAL A 482 17.28 15.98 22.95
CA VAL A 482 17.77 14.77 22.28
C VAL A 482 16.85 14.43 21.11
N GLU A 483 17.04 15.09 19.97
CA GLU A 483 16.18 14.89 18.78
C GLU A 483 16.05 13.41 18.39
N SER A 484 17.15 12.64 18.52
CA SER A 484 17.19 11.21 18.23
C SER A 484 16.24 10.34 19.09
N LEU A 485 15.81 10.81 20.26
CA LEU A 485 14.81 10.12 21.10
C LEU A 485 13.47 9.99 20.38
N GLY A 486 13.11 10.97 19.54
CA GLY A 486 11.92 10.94 18.69
C GLY A 486 11.85 9.75 17.75
N SER A 487 13.00 9.11 17.45
CA SER A 487 13.13 8.00 16.51
C SER A 487 13.24 6.64 17.18
N VAL A 488 13.08 6.55 18.51
CA VAL A 488 13.27 5.28 19.23
C VAL A 488 12.28 4.19 18.81
N GLU A 489 11.04 4.55 18.49
CA GLU A 489 10.03 3.61 17.97
C GLU A 489 10.47 3.00 16.62
N SER A 490 10.97 3.85 15.71
CA SER A 490 11.53 3.42 14.43
C SER A 490 12.77 2.54 14.61
N PHE A 491 13.65 2.90 15.55
CA PHE A 491 14.82 2.09 15.91
C PHE A 491 14.40 0.69 16.37
N VAL A 492 13.47 0.58 17.33
CA VAL A 492 13.01 -0.71 17.85
C VAL A 492 12.40 -1.57 16.75
N LYS A 493 11.56 -0.98 15.89
CA LYS A 493 10.92 -1.69 14.78
C LYS A 493 11.96 -2.23 13.80
N VAL A 494 12.90 -1.40 13.37
CA VAL A 494 13.95 -1.78 12.40
C VAL A 494 14.90 -2.80 13.00
N ARG A 495 15.31 -2.60 14.25
CA ARG A 495 16.15 -3.56 14.97
C ARG A 495 15.50 -4.95 15.01
N ARG A 496 14.22 -5.04 15.38
CA ARG A 496 13.48 -6.31 15.42
C ARG A 496 13.40 -6.95 14.03
N SER A 497 13.09 -6.18 12.99
CA SER A 497 13.05 -6.69 11.61
C SER A 497 14.41 -7.23 11.15
N VAL A 498 15.50 -6.47 11.36
CA VAL A 498 16.85 -6.89 10.96
C VAL A 498 17.37 -8.05 11.83
N GLY A 499 17.13 -8.01 13.13
CA GLY A 499 17.52 -9.09 14.05
C GLY A 499 16.82 -10.42 13.77
N GLY A 500 15.64 -10.39 13.15
CA GLY A 500 14.90 -11.58 12.71
C GLY A 500 15.29 -12.09 11.32
N MET A 501 16.18 -11.40 10.58
CA MET A 501 16.60 -11.85 9.25
C MET A 501 17.47 -13.10 9.33
N ASN A 502 17.29 -13.98 8.35
CA ASN A 502 18.19 -15.09 8.11
C ASN A 502 19.44 -14.61 7.33
N ALA A 503 20.63 -14.88 7.87
CA ALA A 503 21.89 -14.59 7.20
C ALA A 503 22.02 -15.30 5.84
N ASP A 504 21.45 -16.50 5.69
CA ASP A 504 21.50 -17.24 4.44
C ASP A 504 20.66 -16.58 3.34
N ASP A 505 19.57 -15.90 3.71
CA ASP A 505 18.80 -15.11 2.75
C ASP A 505 19.62 -13.88 2.29
N ILE A 506 20.39 -13.24 3.19
CA ILE A 506 21.27 -12.12 2.83
C ILE A 506 22.37 -12.57 1.85
N LYS A 507 22.95 -13.75 2.04
CA LYS A 507 23.96 -14.33 1.11
C LYS A 507 23.42 -14.56 -0.30
N LYS A 508 22.12 -14.83 -0.45
CA LYS A 508 21.51 -14.99 -1.78
C LYS A 508 21.64 -13.69 -2.60
N LEU A 509 21.69 -12.51 -1.96
CA LEU A 509 21.89 -11.26 -2.69
C LEU A 509 23.25 -11.22 -3.39
N SER A 510 24.32 -11.68 -2.73
CA SER A 510 25.65 -11.81 -3.35
C SER A 510 25.64 -12.81 -4.52
N THR A 511 24.89 -13.90 -4.38
CA THR A 511 24.73 -14.91 -5.44
C THR A 511 24.04 -14.30 -6.65
N VAL A 512 22.93 -13.59 -6.45
CA VAL A 512 22.19 -12.94 -7.53
C VAL A 512 23.02 -11.82 -8.17
N ALA A 513 23.77 -11.04 -7.40
CA ALA A 513 24.72 -10.07 -7.95
C ALA A 513 25.79 -10.74 -8.83
N GLY A 514 26.32 -11.90 -8.39
CA GLY A 514 27.25 -12.71 -9.19
C GLY A 514 26.63 -13.24 -10.50
N ASN A 515 25.37 -13.69 -10.44
CA ASN A 515 24.62 -14.14 -11.62
C ASN A 515 24.46 -13.03 -12.65
N ILE A 516 24.16 -11.81 -12.20
CA ILE A 516 24.07 -10.62 -13.07
C ILE A 516 25.43 -10.32 -13.71
N GLU A 517 26.52 -10.37 -12.95
CA GLU A 517 27.87 -10.17 -13.51
C GLU A 517 28.17 -11.21 -14.60
N ASN A 518 27.90 -12.49 -14.32
CA ASN A 518 28.09 -13.59 -15.26
C ASN A 518 27.20 -13.48 -16.51
N ALA A 519 26.03 -12.84 -16.38
CA ALA A 519 25.11 -12.65 -17.49
C ALA A 519 25.55 -11.53 -18.45
N LYS A 520 26.40 -10.57 -18.03
CA LYS A 520 26.80 -9.42 -18.87
C LYS A 520 27.46 -9.83 -20.18
N SER A 521 28.44 -10.74 -20.13
CA SER A 521 29.11 -11.24 -21.34
C SER A 521 28.13 -12.00 -22.25
N LYS A 522 27.27 -12.82 -21.66
CA LYS A 522 26.28 -13.63 -22.39
C LYS A 522 25.18 -12.78 -23.04
N LEU A 523 24.76 -11.70 -22.38
CA LEU A 523 23.86 -10.69 -22.96
C LEU A 523 24.50 -10.05 -24.19
N LYS A 524 25.78 -9.71 -24.12
CA LYS A 524 26.54 -9.15 -25.25
C LYS A 524 26.73 -10.17 -26.39
N GLU A 525 26.95 -11.44 -26.06
CA GLU A 525 27.00 -12.53 -27.04
C GLU A 525 25.66 -12.70 -27.75
N LEU A 526 24.55 -12.68 -27.02
CA LEU A 526 23.20 -12.73 -27.59
C LEU A 526 22.91 -11.51 -28.49
N GLU A 527 23.26 -10.30 -28.04
CA GLU A 527 23.13 -9.09 -28.85
C GLU A 527 23.96 -9.18 -30.13
N THR A 528 25.20 -9.68 -30.03
CA THR A 528 26.10 -9.88 -31.17
C THR A 528 25.55 -10.92 -32.14
N ALA A 529 25.03 -12.04 -31.63
CA ALA A 529 24.38 -13.09 -32.39
C ALA A 529 23.20 -12.56 -33.22
N ILE A 530 22.36 -11.70 -32.63
CA ILE A 530 21.28 -11.03 -33.34
C ILE A 530 21.83 -10.07 -34.41
N ASN A 531 22.86 -9.28 -34.09
CA ASN A 531 23.43 -8.33 -35.04
C ASN A 531 24.09 -9.01 -36.25
N LYS A 532 24.72 -10.17 -36.06
CA LYS A 532 25.33 -10.97 -37.13
C LYS A 532 24.35 -11.53 -38.15
N MET A 533 23.06 -11.57 -37.82
CA MET A 533 22.02 -11.98 -38.78
C MET A 533 21.87 -11.00 -39.94
N LYS A 534 22.31 -9.75 -39.78
CA LYS A 534 22.16 -8.71 -40.80
C LYS A 534 22.85 -9.13 -42.10
N GLY A 535 22.07 -9.29 -43.16
CA GLY A 535 22.55 -9.72 -44.47
C GLY A 535 22.75 -11.22 -44.64
N PHE A 536 22.44 -12.05 -43.63
CA PHE A 536 22.61 -13.50 -43.68
C PHE A 536 21.78 -14.14 -44.80
N LYS A 537 22.42 -15.01 -45.60
CA LYS A 537 21.80 -15.66 -46.78
C LYS A 537 21.82 -17.17 -46.69
N SER A 538 20.70 -17.76 -47.06
CA SER A 538 20.49 -19.19 -47.27
C SER A 538 19.26 -19.38 -48.13
N ALA A 539 19.12 -20.53 -48.79
CA ALA A 539 17.94 -20.83 -49.60
C ALA A 539 16.62 -20.64 -48.81
N GLY A 540 16.62 -21.02 -47.52
CA GLY A 540 15.47 -20.85 -46.65
C GLY A 540 15.20 -19.40 -46.24
N THR A 541 16.24 -18.63 -45.92
CA THR A 541 16.09 -17.24 -45.46
C THR A 541 15.79 -16.29 -46.62
N ASP A 542 16.34 -16.53 -47.81
CA ASP A 542 16.04 -15.77 -49.02
C ASP A 542 14.55 -15.89 -49.39
N VAL A 543 13.98 -17.09 -49.24
CA VAL A 543 12.54 -17.30 -49.40
C VAL A 543 11.76 -16.45 -48.40
N LEU A 544 12.11 -16.46 -47.11
CA LEU A 544 11.44 -15.65 -46.09
C LEU A 544 11.54 -14.14 -46.39
N ILE A 545 12.68 -13.67 -46.88
CA ILE A 545 12.91 -12.27 -47.26
C ILE A 545 12.08 -11.86 -48.49
N SER A 546 11.84 -12.79 -49.41
CA SER A 546 11.00 -12.55 -50.60
C SER A 546 9.51 -12.40 -50.28
N LEU A 547 9.06 -12.82 -49.09
CA LEU A 547 7.67 -12.68 -48.65
C LEU A 547 7.32 -11.22 -48.37
N ASN A 548 6.03 -10.95 -48.20
CA ASN A 548 5.59 -9.65 -47.72
C ASN A 548 6.10 -9.44 -46.29
N ASP A 549 6.26 -8.17 -45.89
CA ASP A 549 6.65 -7.83 -44.52
C ASP A 549 5.61 -8.36 -43.53
N ALA A 550 6.03 -9.30 -42.69
CA ALA A 550 5.17 -9.97 -41.73
C ALA A 550 4.90 -9.13 -40.48
N LYS A 551 5.52 -7.95 -40.31
CA LYS A 551 5.39 -7.14 -39.07
C LYS A 551 3.94 -6.89 -38.71
N LYS A 552 3.16 -6.35 -39.65
CA LYS A 552 1.78 -5.94 -39.37
C LYS A 552 0.91 -7.13 -38.93
N ASP A 553 1.06 -8.27 -39.59
CA ASP A 553 0.30 -9.47 -39.28
C ASP A 553 0.77 -10.10 -37.96
N SER A 554 2.08 -10.07 -37.69
CA SER A 554 2.70 -10.47 -36.43
C SER A 554 2.18 -9.63 -35.25
N ASP A 555 2.22 -8.30 -35.36
CA ASP A 555 1.75 -7.37 -34.34
C ASP A 555 0.26 -7.60 -34.06
N THR A 556 -0.56 -7.68 -35.12
CA THR A 556 -2.01 -7.81 -35.01
C THR A 556 -2.40 -9.14 -34.37
N LEU A 557 -1.90 -10.26 -34.90
CA LEU A 557 -2.27 -11.58 -34.39
C LEU A 557 -1.65 -11.90 -33.04
N GLY A 558 -0.40 -11.47 -32.82
CA GLY A 558 0.26 -11.59 -31.54
C GLY A 558 -0.49 -10.86 -30.45
N SER A 559 -0.78 -9.57 -30.67
CA SER A 559 -1.54 -8.73 -29.74
C SER A 559 -2.95 -9.29 -29.47
N ALA A 560 -3.70 -9.66 -30.51
CA ALA A 560 -5.02 -10.25 -30.35
C ALA A 560 -4.97 -11.57 -29.56
N THR A 561 -3.98 -12.43 -29.84
CA THR A 561 -3.86 -13.71 -29.15
C THR A 561 -3.43 -13.53 -27.68
N ARG A 562 -2.60 -12.53 -27.37
CA ARG A 562 -2.24 -12.16 -26.00
C ARG A 562 -3.46 -11.75 -25.18
N GLY A 563 -4.34 -10.90 -25.73
CA GLY A 563 -5.57 -10.51 -25.05
C GLY A 563 -6.43 -11.72 -24.65
N ILE A 564 -6.58 -12.70 -25.53
CA ILE A 564 -7.30 -13.96 -25.23
C ILE A 564 -6.53 -14.82 -24.21
N ALA A 565 -5.20 -14.85 -24.27
CA ALA A 565 -4.38 -15.57 -23.29
C ALA A 565 -4.52 -14.98 -21.88
N SER A 566 -4.57 -13.64 -21.74
CA SER A 566 -4.84 -12.97 -20.47
C SER A 566 -6.25 -13.27 -19.94
N MET A 567 -7.27 -13.30 -20.82
CA MET A 567 -8.62 -13.77 -20.45
C MET A 567 -8.58 -15.21 -19.92
N GLN A 568 -7.84 -16.09 -20.60
CA GLN A 568 -7.67 -17.48 -20.17
C GLN A 568 -6.96 -17.56 -18.81
N GLN A 569 -5.92 -16.76 -18.58
CA GLN A 569 -5.19 -16.75 -17.30
C GLN A 569 -6.10 -16.37 -16.13
N MET A 570 -6.96 -15.36 -16.31
CA MET A 570 -7.94 -14.95 -15.31
C MET A 570 -8.90 -16.09 -14.92
N THR A 571 -9.16 -17.06 -15.81
CA THR A 571 -9.99 -18.24 -15.50
C THR A 571 -9.23 -19.35 -14.78
N LYS A 572 -7.92 -19.48 -15.03
CA LYS A 572 -7.07 -20.52 -14.43
C LYS A 572 -6.64 -20.17 -13.01
N ASP A 573 -6.47 -18.88 -12.74
CA ASP A 573 -5.99 -18.37 -11.46
C ASP A 573 -7.10 -17.63 -10.70
N PRO A 574 -7.89 -18.31 -9.86
CA PRO A 574 -8.92 -17.63 -9.09
C PRO A 574 -8.29 -16.60 -8.13
N VAL A 575 -8.94 -15.44 -8.06
CA VAL A 575 -8.67 -14.40 -7.06
C VAL A 575 -9.36 -14.77 -5.76
N ASP A 576 -8.64 -14.77 -4.65
CA ASP A 576 -9.23 -14.89 -3.32
C ASP A 576 -9.97 -13.59 -2.98
N MET A 577 -11.29 -13.60 -3.14
CA MET A 577 -12.13 -12.41 -2.95
C MET A 577 -12.17 -11.97 -1.49
N LYS A 578 -12.05 -12.90 -0.52
CA LYS A 578 -12.03 -12.54 0.91
C LYS A 578 -10.76 -11.77 1.24
N GLN A 579 -9.62 -12.28 0.79
CA GLN A 579 -8.34 -11.62 0.99
C GLN A 579 -8.30 -10.27 0.28
N LEU A 580 -8.83 -10.18 -0.95
CA LEU A 580 -8.93 -8.92 -1.69
C LEU A 580 -9.73 -7.85 -0.93
N ILE A 581 -10.91 -8.19 -0.42
CA ILE A 581 -11.76 -7.25 0.34
C ILE A 581 -11.05 -6.78 1.61
N HIS A 582 -10.41 -7.70 2.33
CA HIS A 582 -9.63 -7.38 3.52
C HIS A 582 -8.47 -6.41 3.21
N ALA A 583 -7.72 -6.66 2.13
CA ALA A 583 -6.62 -5.82 1.69
C ALA A 583 -7.09 -4.39 1.35
N VAL A 584 -8.19 -4.26 0.60
CA VAL A 584 -8.79 -2.95 0.29
C VAL A 584 -9.23 -2.23 1.57
N GLY A 585 -9.87 -2.92 2.51
CA GLY A 585 -10.28 -2.36 3.79
C GLY A 585 -9.11 -1.87 4.66
N THR A 586 -7.98 -2.58 4.60
CA THR A 586 -6.74 -2.18 5.29
C THR A 586 -6.19 -0.89 4.70
N ILE A 587 -6.11 -0.78 3.37
CA ILE A 587 -5.68 0.43 2.67
C ILE A 587 -6.59 1.62 3.02
N ASP A 588 -7.90 1.42 3.02
CA ASP A 588 -8.86 2.48 3.34
C ASP A 588 -8.79 2.95 4.79
N SER A 589 -8.44 2.05 5.72
CA SER A 589 -8.23 2.39 7.13
C SER A 589 -6.94 3.19 7.30
N GLU A 590 -5.85 2.74 6.70
CA GLU A 590 -4.54 3.40 6.77
C GLU A 590 -4.55 4.78 6.11
N ARG A 591 -5.29 4.98 5.02
CA ARG A 591 -5.44 6.29 4.38
C ARG A 591 -6.11 7.34 5.27
N LYS A 592 -6.88 6.94 6.28
CA LYS A 592 -7.55 7.87 7.21
C LYS A 592 -6.61 8.38 8.31
N THR A 593 -5.62 7.58 8.67
CA THR A 593 -4.69 7.86 9.76
C THR A 593 -3.32 8.33 9.28
N SER A 594 -2.96 7.98 8.04
CA SER A 594 -1.68 8.31 7.42
C SER A 594 -1.50 9.82 7.21
N ARG A 595 -0.27 10.28 7.43
CA ARG A 595 0.19 11.66 7.15
C ARG A 595 0.91 11.77 5.80
N VAL A 596 0.97 10.69 5.02
CA VAL A 596 1.65 10.66 3.73
C VAL A 596 0.88 11.45 2.68
N THR A 597 1.60 12.34 2.00
CA THR A 597 1.07 13.06 0.82
C THR A 597 1.15 12.18 -0.42
N LEU A 598 0.00 11.72 -0.89
CA LEU A 598 -0.14 11.01 -2.17
C LEU A 598 -0.45 11.99 -3.32
N SER A 599 0.12 11.75 -4.50
CA SER A 599 -0.20 12.48 -5.73
C SER A 599 -1.66 12.23 -6.17
N ALA A 600 -2.15 12.98 -7.16
CA ALA A 600 -3.49 12.78 -7.71
C ALA A 600 -3.64 11.38 -8.35
N GLU A 601 -2.61 10.95 -9.08
CA GLU A 601 -2.53 9.64 -9.73
C GLU A 601 -2.47 8.51 -8.70
N GLU A 602 -1.70 8.69 -7.63
CA GLU A 602 -1.60 7.74 -6.53
C GLU A 602 -2.94 7.55 -5.82
N LYS A 603 -3.61 8.65 -5.46
CA LYS A 603 -4.96 8.60 -4.87
C LYS A 603 -5.95 7.91 -5.79
N LYS A 604 -5.95 8.27 -7.08
CA LYS A 604 -6.84 7.67 -8.08
C LYS A 604 -6.60 6.15 -8.18
N SER A 605 -5.34 5.71 -8.24
CA SER A 605 -5.00 4.29 -8.32
C SER A 605 -5.52 3.49 -7.13
N LEU A 606 -5.47 4.05 -5.91
CA LEU A 606 -6.02 3.43 -4.70
C LEU A 606 -7.55 3.46 -4.68
N ASP A 607 -8.17 4.53 -5.16
CA ASP A 607 -9.64 4.64 -5.22
C ASP A 607 -10.25 3.63 -6.21
N GLU A 608 -9.54 3.31 -7.30
CA GLU A 608 -9.93 2.28 -8.26
C GLU A 608 -9.97 0.88 -7.61
N LEU A 609 -9.13 0.59 -6.61
CA LEU A 609 -9.12 -0.71 -5.92
C LEU A 609 -10.46 -1.02 -5.22
N ARG A 610 -11.19 0.00 -4.77
CA ARG A 610 -12.50 -0.15 -4.09
C ARG A 610 -13.57 -0.81 -4.96
N ARG A 611 -13.41 -0.75 -6.29
CA ARG A 611 -14.37 -1.32 -7.24
C ARG A 611 -14.00 -2.73 -7.67
N LEU A 612 -12.79 -3.20 -7.34
CA LEU A 612 -12.25 -4.45 -7.88
C LEU A 612 -13.10 -5.68 -7.59
N GLU A 613 -13.76 -5.76 -6.43
CA GLU A 613 -14.66 -6.88 -6.15
C GLU A 613 -15.75 -7.00 -7.22
N ARG A 614 -16.44 -5.89 -7.48
CA ARG A 614 -17.50 -5.81 -8.48
C ARG A 614 -16.93 -6.00 -9.90
N ASP A 615 -15.82 -5.35 -10.19
CA ASP A 615 -15.23 -5.35 -11.52
C ASP A 615 -14.70 -6.75 -11.89
N ILE A 616 -14.09 -7.47 -10.95
CA ILE A 616 -13.64 -8.87 -11.13
C ILE A 616 -14.84 -9.80 -11.35
N ASN A 617 -15.92 -9.67 -10.57
CA ASN A 617 -17.11 -10.50 -10.74
C ASN A 617 -17.81 -10.25 -12.09
N THR A 618 -17.85 -8.98 -12.52
CA THR A 618 -18.35 -8.59 -13.85
C THR A 618 -17.46 -9.18 -14.94
N LEU A 619 -16.14 -9.05 -14.79
CA LEU A 619 -15.16 -9.59 -15.74
C LEU A 619 -15.28 -11.11 -15.89
N LYS A 620 -15.37 -11.85 -14.78
CA LYS A 620 -15.57 -13.32 -14.78
C LYS A 620 -16.82 -13.70 -15.57
N SER A 621 -17.91 -12.96 -15.39
CA SER A 621 -19.17 -13.19 -16.11
C SER A 621 -19.02 -12.93 -17.61
N SER A 622 -18.39 -11.81 -18.00
CA SER A 622 -18.14 -11.47 -19.40
C SER A 622 -17.22 -12.47 -20.10
N ILE A 623 -16.17 -12.94 -19.43
CA ILE A 623 -15.29 -14.01 -19.95
C ILE A 623 -16.07 -15.31 -20.14
N GLY A 624 -16.93 -15.68 -19.18
CA GLY A 624 -17.79 -16.86 -19.28
C GLY A 624 -18.75 -16.78 -20.48
N GLN A 625 -19.38 -15.62 -20.70
CA GLN A 625 -20.23 -15.38 -21.87
C GLN A 625 -19.44 -15.48 -23.18
N TYR A 626 -18.27 -14.84 -23.24
CA TYR A 626 -17.35 -14.96 -24.37
C TYR A 626 -17.03 -16.43 -24.69
N ILE A 627 -16.57 -17.21 -23.71
CA ILE A 627 -16.24 -18.63 -23.88
C ILE A 627 -17.44 -19.42 -24.41
N SER A 628 -18.64 -19.18 -23.87
CA SER A 628 -19.87 -19.87 -24.32
C SER A 628 -20.31 -19.48 -25.73
N SER A 629 -19.91 -18.30 -26.19
CA SER A 629 -20.33 -17.76 -27.49
C SER A 629 -19.45 -18.23 -28.65
N VAL A 630 -18.19 -18.58 -28.40
CA VAL A 630 -17.22 -18.93 -29.46
C VAL A 630 -17.41 -20.37 -29.93
N THR A 631 -17.42 -20.58 -31.25
CA THR A 631 -17.44 -21.91 -31.86
C THR A 631 -16.14 -22.15 -32.62
N ALA A 632 -15.43 -23.24 -32.32
CA ALA A 632 -14.20 -23.59 -33.03
C ALA A 632 -14.48 -23.95 -34.49
N SER A 633 -13.85 -23.23 -35.42
CA SER A 633 -13.90 -23.56 -36.84
C SER A 633 -13.06 -24.79 -37.16
N LYS A 634 -13.55 -25.64 -38.06
CA LYS A 634 -12.80 -26.78 -38.62
C LYS A 634 -12.25 -26.48 -40.01
N SER A 635 -12.39 -25.24 -40.49
CA SER A 635 -11.95 -24.82 -41.82
C SER A 635 -10.43 -24.75 -41.91
N ASP A 636 -9.90 -25.04 -43.09
CA ASP A 636 -8.49 -24.82 -43.42
C ASP A 636 -8.22 -23.37 -43.84
N LYS A 637 -9.27 -22.60 -44.06
CA LYS A 637 -9.17 -21.17 -44.37
C LYS A 637 -8.99 -20.41 -43.06
N LEU A 638 -7.85 -19.74 -42.91
CA LEU A 638 -7.50 -18.97 -41.71
C LEU A 638 -8.55 -17.91 -41.38
N SER A 639 -9.10 -17.21 -42.38
CA SER A 639 -10.10 -16.15 -42.14
C SER A 639 -11.36 -16.64 -41.44
N ASP A 640 -11.69 -17.93 -41.57
CA ASP A 640 -12.89 -18.54 -40.97
C ASP A 640 -12.72 -18.77 -39.46
N HIS A 641 -11.51 -18.55 -38.93
CA HIS A 641 -11.22 -18.58 -37.50
C HIS A 641 -11.36 -17.21 -36.83
N SER A 642 -11.75 -16.15 -37.55
CA SER A 642 -11.77 -14.78 -36.99
C SER A 642 -12.78 -14.57 -35.87
N ASP A 643 -13.83 -15.40 -35.81
CA ASP A 643 -14.93 -15.30 -34.84
C ASP A 643 -14.44 -15.29 -33.39
N ILE A 644 -13.34 -16.01 -33.08
CA ILE A 644 -12.74 -16.01 -31.74
C ILE A 644 -12.24 -14.62 -31.31
N PHE A 645 -11.77 -13.81 -32.26
CA PHE A 645 -11.30 -12.44 -32.03
C PHE A 645 -12.46 -11.45 -32.06
N ASP A 646 -13.38 -11.61 -33.03
CA ASP A 646 -14.57 -10.76 -33.16
C ASP A 646 -15.42 -10.79 -31.88
N LYS A 647 -15.55 -11.97 -31.24
CA LYS A 647 -16.25 -12.12 -29.96
C LYS A 647 -15.43 -11.65 -28.76
N ALA A 648 -14.10 -11.78 -28.79
CA ALA A 648 -13.23 -11.31 -27.70
C ALA A 648 -13.32 -9.79 -27.52
N ALA A 649 -13.58 -9.06 -28.60
CA ALA A 649 -13.78 -7.60 -28.61
C ALA A 649 -14.98 -7.11 -27.77
N SER A 650 -15.82 -8.02 -27.23
CA SER A 650 -16.89 -7.68 -26.28
C SER A 650 -16.43 -7.64 -24.81
N VAL A 651 -15.21 -8.08 -24.51
CA VAL A 651 -14.68 -8.19 -23.15
C VAL A 651 -13.68 -7.06 -22.88
N ASN A 652 -14.11 -6.00 -22.18
CA ASN A 652 -13.29 -4.80 -21.96
C ASN A 652 -12.18 -4.96 -20.90
N GLY A 653 -12.30 -5.88 -19.95
CA GLY A 653 -11.32 -6.02 -18.87
C GLY A 653 -11.44 -4.98 -17.74
N ILE A 654 -10.34 -4.77 -17.00
CA ILE A 654 -10.20 -3.85 -15.87
C ILE A 654 -8.97 -2.95 -16.10
N SER A 655 -9.18 -1.64 -16.11
CA SER A 655 -8.15 -0.64 -16.45
C SER A 655 -7.39 -0.06 -15.25
N THR A 656 -7.43 -0.72 -14.10
CA THR A 656 -6.80 -0.24 -12.85
C THR A 656 -5.29 -0.15 -13.00
N ASP A 657 -4.71 0.96 -12.54
CA ASP A 657 -3.25 1.14 -12.50
C ASP A 657 -2.64 0.48 -11.25
N PHE A 658 -2.54 -0.86 -11.30
CA PHE A 658 -1.95 -1.64 -10.21
C PHE A 658 -0.50 -1.28 -9.90
N LYS A 659 0.28 -0.83 -10.91
CA LYS A 659 1.67 -0.44 -10.69
C LYS A 659 1.76 0.77 -9.76
N THR A 660 0.99 1.81 -10.05
CA THR A 660 0.94 3.01 -9.20
C THR A 660 0.29 2.68 -7.84
N ALA A 661 -0.71 1.79 -7.80
CA ALA A 661 -1.32 1.35 -6.56
C ALA A 661 -0.32 0.66 -5.63
N ILE A 662 0.48 -0.29 -6.13
CA ILE A 662 1.52 -0.99 -5.35
C ILE A 662 2.52 0.01 -4.76
N VAL A 663 2.99 0.98 -5.56
CA VAL A 663 3.89 2.05 -5.08
C VAL A 663 3.23 2.87 -3.96
N SER A 664 1.95 3.19 -4.13
CA SER A 664 1.18 3.98 -3.16
C SER A 664 0.94 3.22 -1.85
N ILE A 665 0.68 1.91 -1.91
CA ILE A 665 0.55 1.03 -0.75
C ILE A 665 1.87 0.96 0.01
N GLU A 666 2.99 0.84 -0.69
CA GLU A 666 4.31 0.85 -0.05
C GLU A 666 4.63 2.21 0.59
N LYS A 667 4.21 3.33 -0.02
CA LYS A 667 4.31 4.65 0.62
C LYS A 667 3.50 4.72 1.91
N LEU A 668 2.26 4.23 1.92
CA LEU A 668 1.43 4.16 3.13
C LEU A 668 2.08 3.27 4.20
N ALA A 669 2.60 2.11 3.81
CA ALA A 669 3.25 1.16 4.72
C ALA A 669 4.59 1.69 5.29
N ASN A 670 5.20 2.68 4.64
CA ASN A 670 6.40 3.37 5.10
C ASN A 670 6.09 4.59 5.97
N ASP A 671 4.83 4.98 6.13
CA ASP A 671 4.44 6.02 7.08
C ASP A 671 4.80 5.58 8.51
N PRO A 672 5.60 6.36 9.26
CA PRO A 672 5.86 6.07 10.67
C PRO A 672 4.60 5.97 11.53
N SER A 673 3.50 6.62 11.11
CA SER A 673 2.19 6.60 11.78
C SER A 673 1.25 5.48 11.31
N SER A 674 1.69 4.64 10.36
CA SER A 674 0.91 3.48 9.89
C SER A 674 0.63 2.51 11.04
N SER A 675 -0.64 2.09 11.18
CA SER A 675 -1.07 1.16 12.24
C SER A 675 -0.98 -0.30 11.81
N ALA A 676 -0.99 -0.55 10.51
CA ALA A 676 -0.95 -1.88 9.89
C ALA A 676 0.07 -2.03 8.73
N PRO A 677 1.33 -1.57 8.89
CA PRO A 677 2.32 -1.55 7.81
C PRO A 677 2.71 -2.95 7.33
N ASP A 678 2.64 -3.97 8.19
CA ASP A 678 2.95 -5.35 7.83
C ASP A 678 1.79 -6.01 7.08
N LEU A 679 0.53 -5.63 7.38
CA LEU A 679 -0.64 -6.12 6.65
C LEU A 679 -0.69 -5.54 5.23
N LEU A 680 -0.43 -4.24 5.07
CA LEU A 680 -0.36 -3.59 3.77
C LEU A 680 0.63 -4.30 2.83
N ARG A 681 1.80 -4.70 3.35
CA ARG A 681 2.84 -5.39 2.57
C ARG A 681 2.50 -6.85 2.31
N LYS A 682 1.98 -7.56 3.30
CA LYS A 682 1.54 -8.96 3.16
C LYS A 682 0.55 -9.15 2.01
N ASP A 683 -0.25 -8.13 1.71
CA ASP A 683 -1.24 -8.16 0.63
C ASP A 683 -0.69 -7.68 -0.73
N VAL A 684 0.56 -7.19 -0.82
CA VAL A 684 1.21 -6.80 -2.10
C VAL A 684 1.19 -7.90 -3.17
N PRO A 685 1.47 -9.17 -2.84
CA PRO A 685 1.40 -10.26 -3.81
C PRO A 685 0.03 -10.40 -4.52
N ILE A 686 -1.07 -9.97 -3.89
CA ILE A 686 -2.40 -9.96 -4.53
C ILE A 686 -2.39 -8.98 -5.71
N TRP A 687 -1.88 -7.77 -5.49
CA TRP A 687 -1.83 -6.70 -6.48
C TRP A 687 -0.86 -7.05 -7.60
N GLU A 688 0.30 -7.63 -7.27
CA GLU A 688 1.28 -8.11 -8.25
C GLU A 688 0.70 -9.23 -9.11
N LYS A 689 -0.07 -10.17 -8.52
CA LYS A 689 -0.80 -11.20 -9.28
C LYS A 689 -1.82 -10.59 -10.24
N LEU A 690 -2.63 -9.63 -9.79
CA LEU A 690 -3.61 -8.98 -10.67
C LEU A 690 -2.93 -8.17 -11.78
N TYR A 691 -1.83 -7.51 -11.45
CA TYR A 691 -1.01 -6.79 -12.41
C TYR A 691 -0.45 -7.74 -13.47
N SER A 692 0.13 -8.87 -13.06
CA SER A 692 0.79 -9.84 -13.94
C SER A 692 -0.12 -10.56 -14.93
N ILE A 693 -1.43 -10.61 -14.66
CA ILE A 693 -2.44 -11.15 -15.59
C ILE A 693 -2.67 -10.21 -16.80
N GLY A 694 -2.52 -8.89 -16.61
CA GLY A 694 -2.79 -7.89 -17.65
C GLY A 694 -4.28 -7.72 -17.93
N LEU A 695 -5.04 -7.29 -16.92
CA LEU A 695 -6.52 -7.30 -16.95
C LEU A 695 -7.17 -6.27 -17.90
N ASP A 696 -6.42 -5.30 -18.44
CA ASP A 696 -6.97 -4.27 -19.33
C ASP A 696 -7.05 -4.77 -20.78
N PHE A 697 -8.13 -5.50 -21.07
CA PHE A 697 -8.32 -6.15 -22.37
C PHE A 697 -8.74 -5.18 -23.48
N ALA A 698 -9.28 -4.02 -23.14
CA ALA A 698 -9.65 -2.98 -24.09
C ALA A 698 -8.44 -2.52 -24.94
N LYS A 699 -7.22 -2.64 -24.42
CA LYS A 699 -5.97 -2.37 -25.16
C LYS A 699 -5.79 -3.24 -26.41
N TYR A 700 -6.43 -4.41 -26.47
CA TYR A 700 -6.35 -5.33 -27.61
C TYR A 700 -7.45 -5.12 -28.65
N GLN A 701 -8.36 -4.16 -28.45
CA GLN A 701 -9.56 -3.99 -29.29
C GLN A 701 -9.23 -3.80 -30.78
N THR A 702 -8.27 -2.94 -31.10
CA THR A 702 -7.84 -2.71 -32.49
C THR A 702 -7.26 -3.98 -33.12
N ALA A 703 -6.54 -4.79 -32.33
CA ALA A 703 -5.97 -6.04 -32.80
C ALA A 703 -7.07 -7.09 -33.06
N PHE A 704 -8.05 -7.20 -32.18
CA PHE A 704 -9.22 -8.07 -32.37
C PHE A 704 -9.95 -7.77 -33.68
N GLN A 705 -10.29 -6.49 -33.89
CA GLN A 705 -11.02 -6.04 -35.09
C GLN A 705 -10.22 -6.24 -36.38
N SER A 706 -8.89 -6.17 -36.30
CA SER A 706 -8.00 -6.30 -37.46
C SER A 706 -7.60 -7.75 -37.75
N ALA A 707 -7.81 -8.68 -36.82
CA ALA A 707 -7.31 -10.05 -36.89
C ALA A 707 -7.78 -10.78 -38.15
N LYS A 708 -9.05 -10.63 -38.55
CA LYS A 708 -9.58 -11.24 -39.78
C LYS A 708 -8.79 -10.87 -41.03
N LYS A 709 -8.43 -9.58 -41.16
CA LYS A 709 -7.65 -9.08 -42.29
C LYS A 709 -6.24 -9.67 -42.28
N SER A 710 -5.61 -9.77 -41.10
CA SER A 710 -4.30 -10.39 -40.97
C SER A 710 -4.32 -11.89 -41.26
N LEU A 711 -5.36 -12.61 -40.85
CA LEU A 711 -5.55 -14.03 -41.21
C LEU A 711 -5.63 -14.21 -42.74
N SER A 712 -6.40 -13.38 -43.45
CA SER A 712 -6.43 -13.41 -44.92
C SER A 712 -5.09 -13.02 -45.58
N SER A 713 -4.36 -12.06 -45.00
CA SER A 713 -3.02 -11.69 -45.47
C SER A 713 -2.02 -12.85 -45.32
N LEU A 714 -2.12 -13.61 -44.22
CA LEU A 714 -1.30 -14.79 -44.00
C LEU A 714 -1.59 -15.93 -44.98
N GLU A 715 -2.85 -16.15 -45.37
CA GLU A 715 -3.18 -17.12 -46.43
C GLU A 715 -2.42 -16.82 -47.73
N ALA A 716 -2.40 -15.55 -48.13
CA ALA A 716 -1.64 -15.10 -49.29
C ALA A 716 -0.13 -15.28 -49.10
N THR A 717 0.38 -15.00 -47.89
CA THR A 717 1.79 -15.18 -47.53
C THR A 717 2.21 -16.65 -47.60
N PHE A 718 1.46 -17.58 -47.02
CA PHE A 718 1.77 -19.01 -47.10
C PHE A 718 1.56 -19.59 -48.50
N SER A 719 0.60 -19.08 -49.27
CA SER A 719 0.45 -19.43 -50.69
C SER A 719 1.65 -18.97 -51.54
N LYS A 720 2.26 -17.84 -51.19
CA LYS A 720 3.51 -17.36 -51.82
C LYS A 720 4.70 -18.17 -51.36
N LEU A 721 4.80 -18.48 -50.05
CA LEU A 721 5.81 -19.35 -49.47
C LEU A 721 5.89 -20.70 -50.20
N HIS A 722 4.74 -21.36 -50.36
CA HIS A 722 4.67 -22.66 -51.05
C HIS A 722 5.21 -22.59 -52.49
N ARG A 723 4.82 -21.55 -53.24
CA ARG A 723 5.31 -21.33 -54.60
C ARG A 723 6.82 -21.05 -54.64
N SER A 724 7.33 -20.23 -53.72
CA SER A 724 8.75 -19.90 -53.64
C SER A 724 9.60 -21.15 -53.36
N PHE A 725 9.20 -21.99 -52.41
CA PHE A 725 9.95 -23.22 -52.11
C PHE A 725 9.89 -24.25 -53.25
N ALA A 726 8.75 -24.38 -53.93
CA ALA A 726 8.64 -25.24 -55.10
C ALA A 726 9.59 -24.81 -56.23
N LEU A 727 9.75 -23.50 -56.45
CA LEU A 727 10.68 -22.96 -57.43
C LEU A 727 12.14 -23.26 -57.06
N THR A 728 12.53 -23.08 -55.80
CA THR A 728 13.90 -23.38 -55.33
C THR A 728 14.27 -24.85 -55.44
N ALA A 729 13.31 -25.77 -55.34
CA ALA A 729 13.54 -27.21 -55.52
C ALA A 729 13.72 -27.62 -56.99
N SER A 730 13.29 -26.78 -57.93
CA SER A 730 13.27 -27.07 -59.38
C SER A 730 14.44 -26.46 -60.18
N SER A 731 15.29 -25.64 -59.56
CA SER A 731 16.47 -25.05 -60.20
C SER A 731 17.73 -25.91 -60.01
N PRO A 732 18.50 -26.21 -61.08
CA PRO A 732 19.80 -26.87 -60.95
C PRO A 732 20.76 -25.98 -60.15
N SER A 733 21.39 -26.57 -59.14
CA SER A 733 22.40 -25.94 -58.28
C SER A 733 23.50 -25.26 -59.10
N ASN A 734 23.47 -23.92 -59.17
CA ASN A 734 24.69 -23.13 -59.33
C ASN A 734 25.09 -22.64 -57.95
N SER A 735 26.10 -23.31 -57.39
CA SER A 735 26.76 -22.95 -56.14
C SER A 735 27.46 -21.61 -56.29
N SER A 736 26.93 -20.56 -55.67
CA SER A 736 27.72 -19.40 -55.28
C SER A 736 27.22 -18.92 -53.92
N GLU A 737 28.07 -19.12 -52.91
CA GLU A 737 28.04 -18.50 -51.57
C GLU A 737 26.76 -18.72 -50.74
N SER A 738 26.57 -19.93 -50.23
CA SER A 738 25.75 -20.14 -49.02
C SER A 738 26.65 -20.00 -47.79
N GLU A 739 26.42 -18.97 -46.97
CA GLU A 739 27.08 -18.87 -45.67
C GLU A 739 26.58 -19.97 -44.75
N SER A 740 27.48 -20.75 -44.16
CA SER A 740 27.08 -21.78 -43.20
C SER A 740 26.75 -21.13 -41.86
N LEU A 741 25.83 -21.73 -41.10
CA LEU A 741 25.53 -21.27 -39.74
C LEU A 741 26.76 -21.34 -38.82
N ASP A 742 27.72 -22.23 -39.13
CA ASP A 742 28.97 -22.38 -38.39
C ASP A 742 29.93 -21.21 -38.66
N ASP A 743 29.83 -20.54 -39.82
CA ASP A 743 30.60 -19.32 -40.14
C ASP A 743 30.05 -18.08 -39.41
N VAL A 744 28.75 -18.08 -39.12
CA VAL A 744 28.06 -16.96 -38.43
C VAL A 744 28.19 -17.08 -36.91
N PHE A 745 27.99 -18.28 -36.38
CA PHE A 745 28.10 -18.57 -34.97
C PHE A 745 29.36 -19.42 -34.73
N GLU A 746 30.51 -18.78 -34.47
CA GLU A 746 31.68 -19.47 -33.87
C GLU A 746 31.25 -20.01 -32.48
N ILE A 747 30.62 -21.19 -32.45
CA ILE A 747 30.32 -21.89 -31.20
C ILE A 747 31.62 -22.55 -30.76
N ARG A 748 32.45 -21.80 -30.02
CA ARG A 748 33.55 -22.40 -29.28
C ARG A 748 32.96 -23.13 -28.07
N TYR A 749 32.91 -24.46 -28.17
CA TYR A 749 32.73 -25.30 -26.98
C TYR A 749 33.97 -25.14 -26.09
N SER A 750 33.82 -24.45 -24.97
CA SER A 750 34.75 -24.49 -23.84
C SER A 750 34.00 -24.35 -22.53
#